data_AF-A0A5J6WMD3-F1
#
_entry.id   AF-A0A5J6WMD3-F1
#
_cell.length_a   1.000
_cell.length_b   1.000
_cell.length_c   1.000
_cell.angle_alpha   90.00
_cell.angle_beta   90.00
_cell.angle_gamma   90.00
#
_symmetry.space_group_name_H-M   'P 1'
#
loop_
_entity.id
_entity.type
_entity.pdbx_description
1 polymer ?
#
loop_
_entity_poly.entity_id
_entity_poly.type
_entity_poly.pdbx_seq_one_letter_code
_entity_poly.pdbx_strand_id
1 'polypeptide(L)'
;MKYLVTGGTGFIGRFLIERLVEREDAQVYVLTRPGSEHKFNALQDRVHKSVKSRIKMVTGDITKANLGIDEQWLTAHTDQIDNVYHLAAIYDMKADAESQETANVVGTRNAVEASVHIKAKSFHHVSSIAAAGLFNGTFYEDMFEEAENMENPYLRTKHISEKVVRDECSIPFRIYRPGMVVGHSKTGEIDKVDGPYYFFKLLKKIRETIPTWMPMIGVEGRRLNIVPVDYVADAIDYISHKEDVHSNCFHLVDPKPFKVGEVLNIFATAGNAPKTAFRIDSRIANFLPSSVRQAITHLPAVKQLTEGVLNDLGIPKDVLNFLNYPTSFDDRETARALEGSNIKVPRLDAYAPAVWDYWERNLNDDLINDMTLKGNVSGKTIVITGASSGIGEATALKLAPTGAKLILVARDVTKLEATQAQIQELGGEAHIYSCDISNMESCDELVKNVLAEHNFIDVLINNAGRSIRRSIDLSFDRFHDYERTMQLNYFGSIRLIMGFSPSMLERKQGHVINISSIGVLTNAPRFSAYVASKAALDAFTRCAASEFSDRNVNMTTINMPLVRTPMIGPTKVYDNVPTLAPSEAADLIAQAIIRKPKRIATKVGIMSEVLYSLFPKVSEIIMNTGYRMFNDSAAAKGKEEDQDKPTQASTEQVAFAAIMRGVHW
;
A
#
# COMPACT_ATOMS: atom_id res chain seq x y z
N MET A 1 10.45 43.41 -9.70
CA MET A 1 9.47 43.36 -8.58
C MET A 1 10.02 42.53 -7.43
N LYS A 2 9.70 42.88 -6.18
CA LYS A 2 10.14 42.14 -4.98
C LYS A 2 8.97 41.42 -4.32
N TYR A 3 9.17 40.16 -3.97
CA TYR A 3 8.15 39.27 -3.43
C TYR A 3 8.58 38.71 -2.08
N LEU A 4 7.68 38.63 -1.11
CA LEU A 4 7.87 37.84 0.11
C LEU A 4 6.92 36.65 0.07
N VAL A 5 7.43 35.43 0.21
CA VAL A 5 6.64 34.19 0.10
C VAL A 5 6.78 33.38 1.38
N THR A 6 5.65 33.17 2.08
CA THR A 6 5.57 32.22 3.19
C THR A 6 5.05 30.88 2.68
N GLY A 7 5.55 29.77 3.23
CA GLY A 7 5.22 28.44 2.72
C GLY A 7 5.81 28.15 1.33
N GLY A 8 6.84 28.90 0.92
CA GLY A 8 7.48 28.76 -0.39
C GLY A 8 8.20 27.43 -0.61
N THR A 9 8.61 26.76 0.46
CA THR A 9 9.16 25.39 0.40
C THR A 9 8.09 24.30 0.43
N GLY A 10 6.81 24.68 0.54
CA GLY A 10 5.66 23.78 0.49
C GLY A 10 5.19 23.49 -0.95
N PHE A 11 4.14 22.67 -1.05
CA PHE A 11 3.71 22.09 -2.31
C PHE A 11 3.34 23.12 -3.39
N ILE A 12 2.39 24.03 -3.15
CA ILE A 12 2.02 25.09 -4.12
C ILE A 12 3.16 26.12 -4.23
N GLY A 13 3.78 26.47 -3.10
CA GLY A 13 4.77 27.55 -3.01
C GLY A 13 5.95 27.39 -3.95
N ARG A 14 6.50 26.17 -4.09
CA ARG A 14 7.65 25.93 -4.96
C ARG A 14 7.35 26.18 -6.44
N PHE A 15 6.18 25.75 -6.92
CA PHE A 15 5.76 25.96 -8.30
C PHE A 15 5.37 27.42 -8.58
N LEU A 16 4.85 28.14 -7.56
CA LEU A 16 4.62 29.58 -7.68
C LEU A 16 5.95 30.33 -7.80
N ILE A 17 6.95 29.99 -6.98
CA ILE A 17 8.28 30.64 -7.01
C ILE A 17 8.98 30.45 -8.36
N GLU A 18 8.85 29.26 -8.97
CA GLU A 18 9.33 29.01 -10.34
C GLU A 18 8.76 30.01 -11.36
N ARG A 19 7.52 30.48 -11.19
CA ARG A 19 6.89 31.48 -12.08
C ARG A 19 7.32 32.90 -11.72
N LEU A 20 7.29 33.22 -10.43
CA LEU A 20 7.63 34.57 -9.95
C LEU A 20 9.05 34.99 -10.33
N VAL A 21 10.01 34.06 -10.28
CA VAL A 21 11.43 34.36 -10.53
C VAL A 21 11.77 34.60 -12.01
N GLU A 22 10.94 34.08 -12.91
CA GLU A 22 11.07 34.24 -14.37
C GLU A 22 10.61 35.63 -14.83
N ARG A 23 9.85 36.35 -14.00
CA ARG A 23 9.47 37.74 -14.30
C ARG A 23 10.71 38.64 -14.30
N GLU A 24 10.70 39.65 -15.16
CA GLU A 24 11.80 40.59 -15.30
C GLU A 24 12.06 41.33 -13.97
N ASP A 25 13.35 41.43 -13.60
CA ASP A 25 13.82 42.03 -12.35
C ASP A 25 13.13 41.51 -11.06
N ALA A 26 12.70 40.26 -11.06
CA ALA A 26 12.15 39.61 -9.88
C ALA A 26 13.21 39.40 -8.79
N GLN A 27 12.86 39.69 -7.54
CA GLN A 27 13.57 39.21 -6.34
C GLN A 27 12.57 38.51 -5.42
N VAL A 28 12.81 37.25 -5.08
CA VAL A 28 11.90 36.43 -4.29
C VAL A 28 12.54 36.13 -2.94
N TYR A 29 11.94 36.62 -1.87
CA TYR A 29 12.32 36.35 -0.50
C TYR A 29 11.44 35.22 0.05
N VAL A 30 12.05 34.12 0.49
CA VAL A 30 11.33 32.92 0.95
C VAL A 30 11.48 32.76 2.45
N LEU A 31 10.37 32.89 3.17
CA LEU A 31 10.34 32.65 4.61
C LEU A 31 10.62 31.17 4.90
N THR A 32 11.71 30.90 5.60
CA THR A 32 12.19 29.56 5.92
C THR A 32 12.34 29.42 7.43
N ARG A 33 11.73 28.37 8.00
CA ARG A 33 11.85 28.07 9.43
C ARG A 33 13.26 27.55 9.76
N PRO A 34 13.81 27.87 10.93
CA PRO A 34 15.06 27.26 11.41
C PRO A 34 15.03 25.73 11.28
N GLY A 35 16.08 25.13 10.73
CA GLY A 35 16.18 23.68 10.47
C GLY A 35 15.56 23.22 9.14
N SER A 36 14.93 24.12 8.37
CA SER A 36 14.37 23.83 7.03
C SER A 36 15.24 24.34 5.87
N GLU A 37 16.52 24.65 6.12
CA GLU A 37 17.45 25.22 5.14
C GLU A 37 17.67 24.25 3.96
N HIS A 38 17.69 22.94 4.24
CA HIS A 38 17.79 21.92 3.19
C HIS A 38 16.62 21.98 2.18
N LYS A 39 15.41 22.34 2.61
CA LYS A 39 14.26 22.51 1.71
C LYS A 39 14.37 23.77 0.87
N PHE A 40 14.94 24.83 1.43
CA PHE A 40 15.22 26.05 0.69
C PHE A 40 16.29 25.80 -0.39
N ASN A 41 17.37 25.09 -0.05
CA ASN A 41 18.41 24.74 -1.02
C ASN A 41 17.83 23.88 -2.16
N ALA A 42 17.01 22.87 -1.82
CA ALA A 42 16.32 22.04 -2.80
C ALA A 42 15.41 22.88 -3.72
N LEU A 43 14.70 23.88 -3.18
CA LEU A 43 13.91 24.83 -3.98
C LEU A 43 14.79 25.62 -4.96
N GLN A 44 15.93 26.16 -4.51
CA GLN A 44 16.82 26.92 -5.39
C GLN A 44 17.44 26.06 -6.51
N ASP A 45 17.57 24.75 -6.31
CA ASP A 45 18.10 23.83 -7.33
C ASP A 45 17.07 23.49 -8.43
N ARG A 46 15.79 23.84 -8.22
CA ARG A 46 14.72 23.64 -9.22
C ARG A 46 14.74 24.66 -10.35
N VAL A 47 15.24 25.86 -10.08
CA VAL A 47 15.24 26.97 -11.04
C VAL A 47 16.54 27.03 -11.83
N HIS A 48 16.50 27.66 -13.01
CA HIS A 48 17.69 27.79 -13.83
C HIS A 48 18.79 28.60 -13.11
N LYS A 49 20.07 28.24 -13.33
CA LYS A 49 21.22 28.86 -12.65
C LYS A 49 21.26 30.39 -12.80
N SER A 50 20.76 30.93 -13.92
CA SER A 50 20.73 32.37 -14.20
C SER A 50 19.80 33.16 -13.28
N VAL A 51 18.75 32.53 -12.75
CA VAL A 51 17.75 33.18 -11.88
C VAL A 51 17.87 32.75 -10.42
N LYS A 52 18.69 31.73 -10.12
CA LYS A 52 18.90 31.21 -8.76
C LYS A 52 19.28 32.29 -7.74
N SER A 53 20.12 33.26 -8.13
CA SER A 53 20.56 34.37 -7.27
C SER A 53 19.44 35.37 -6.89
N ARG A 54 18.31 35.34 -7.62
CA ARG A 54 17.12 36.15 -7.34
C ARG A 54 16.28 35.60 -6.19
N ILE A 55 16.49 34.34 -5.80
CA ILE A 55 15.77 33.69 -4.69
C ILE A 55 16.63 33.79 -3.43
N LYS A 56 16.13 34.48 -2.40
CA LYS A 56 16.82 34.75 -1.14
C LYS A 56 16.05 34.13 0.03
N MET A 57 16.78 33.53 0.96
CA MET A 57 16.19 33.01 2.19
C MET A 57 15.96 34.15 3.17
N VAL A 58 14.83 34.11 3.88
CA VAL A 58 14.57 34.93 5.07
C VAL A 58 14.19 33.99 6.20
N THR A 59 14.94 34.02 7.30
CA THR A 59 14.66 33.15 8.43
C THR A 59 13.51 33.73 9.25
N GLY A 60 12.52 32.89 9.60
CA GLY A 60 11.41 33.29 10.46
C GLY A 60 10.41 32.17 10.72
N ASP A 61 9.40 32.46 11.52
CA ASP A 61 8.36 31.54 11.95
C ASP A 61 6.99 32.24 11.90
N ILE A 62 6.05 31.66 11.15
CA ILE A 62 4.69 32.20 11.00
C ILE A 62 3.95 32.33 12.34
N THR A 63 4.30 31.51 13.33
CA THR A 63 3.64 31.53 14.65
C THR A 63 4.04 32.72 15.52
N LYS A 64 5.06 33.49 15.12
CA LYS A 64 5.57 34.65 15.85
C LYS A 64 5.13 35.95 15.19
N ALA A 65 4.98 37.00 16.00
CA ALA A 65 4.70 38.36 15.54
C ALA A 65 5.67 38.79 14.43
N ASN A 66 5.16 39.51 13.43
CA ASN A 66 5.90 39.89 12.22
C ASN A 66 6.64 38.71 11.54
N LEU A 67 6.04 37.52 11.57
CA LEU A 67 6.62 36.27 11.04
C LEU A 67 7.95 35.87 11.69
N GLY A 68 8.28 36.43 12.86
CA GLY A 68 9.57 36.21 13.53
C GLY A 68 10.78 36.63 12.69
N ILE A 69 10.58 37.52 11.72
CA ILE A 69 11.66 38.09 10.89
C ILE A 69 12.41 39.13 11.72
N ASP A 70 13.73 39.23 11.51
CA ASP A 70 14.58 40.22 12.17
C ASP A 70 14.13 41.66 11.86
N GLU A 71 14.09 42.51 12.89
CA GLU A 71 13.61 43.90 12.79
C GLU A 71 14.44 44.75 11.82
N GLN A 72 15.75 44.49 11.69
CA GLN A 72 16.60 45.19 10.73
C GLN A 72 16.22 44.81 9.30
N TRP A 73 15.85 43.55 9.07
CA TRP A 73 15.36 43.11 7.77
C TRP A 73 14.03 43.78 7.44
N LEU A 74 13.08 43.82 8.38
CA LEU A 74 11.78 44.47 8.20
C LEU A 74 11.97 45.94 7.83
N THR A 75 12.76 46.67 8.62
CA THR A 75 13.08 48.09 8.40
C THR A 75 13.74 48.33 7.04
N ALA A 76 14.68 47.46 6.65
CA ALA A 76 15.40 47.59 5.37
C ALA A 76 14.52 47.31 4.14
N HIS A 77 13.39 46.62 4.31
CA HIS A 77 12.48 46.23 3.23
C HIS A 77 11.12 46.95 3.29
N THR A 78 10.93 47.88 4.23
CA THR A 78 9.76 48.78 4.28
C THR A 78 9.63 49.55 2.97
N ASP A 79 8.41 49.59 2.41
CA ASP A 79 8.08 50.21 1.13
C ASP A 79 8.81 49.60 -0.09
N GLN A 80 9.49 48.45 0.07
CA GLN A 80 10.22 47.79 -1.03
C GLN A 80 9.55 46.51 -1.56
N ILE A 81 8.68 45.86 -0.78
CA ILE A 81 8.03 44.61 -1.19
C ILE A 81 6.75 44.92 -1.97
N ASP A 82 6.66 44.43 -3.20
CA ASP A 82 5.49 44.66 -4.05
C ASP A 82 4.35 43.70 -3.68
N ASN A 83 4.63 42.41 -3.53
CA ASN A 83 3.60 41.42 -3.21
C ASN A 83 4.06 40.46 -2.12
N VAL A 84 3.19 40.22 -1.13
CA VAL A 84 3.39 39.16 -0.14
C VAL A 84 2.44 38.00 -0.45
N TYR A 85 2.97 36.79 -0.60
CA TYR A 85 2.19 35.57 -0.81
C TYR A 85 2.18 34.71 0.46
N HIS A 86 1.00 34.47 1.01
CA HIS A 86 0.79 33.64 2.18
C HIS A 86 0.22 32.27 1.81
N LEU A 87 1.08 31.24 1.77
CA LEU A 87 0.73 29.84 1.50
C LEU A 87 1.00 28.90 2.70
N ALA A 88 1.59 29.42 3.77
CA ALA A 88 1.98 28.62 4.91
C ALA A 88 0.76 28.16 5.71
N ALA A 89 0.57 26.84 5.82
CA ALA A 89 -0.45 26.25 6.67
C ALA A 89 -0.04 24.82 7.07
N ILE A 90 -0.48 24.38 8.26
CA ILE A 90 -0.41 22.97 8.65
C ILE A 90 -1.65 22.27 8.11
N TYR A 91 -1.43 21.29 7.23
CA TYR A 91 -2.46 20.50 6.56
C TYR A 91 -2.57 19.07 7.10
N ASP A 92 -1.79 18.69 8.13
CA ASP A 92 -1.85 17.34 8.67
C ASP A 92 -3.18 17.13 9.40
N MET A 93 -4.05 16.29 8.83
CA MET A 93 -5.34 15.92 9.42
C MET A 93 -5.18 15.15 10.75
N LYS A 94 -3.97 14.69 11.09
CA LYS A 94 -3.66 14.06 12.39
C LYS A 94 -3.12 15.05 13.43
N ALA A 95 -2.81 16.29 13.05
CA ALA A 95 -2.37 17.30 13.99
C ALA A 95 -3.52 17.69 14.93
N ASP A 96 -3.21 17.97 16.20
CA ASP A 96 -4.20 18.43 17.17
C ASP A 96 -4.78 19.80 16.75
N ALA A 97 -6.01 20.07 17.18
CA ALA A 97 -6.75 21.27 16.78
C ALA A 97 -6.05 22.58 17.18
N GLU A 98 -5.33 22.58 18.31
CA GLU A 98 -4.61 23.75 18.84
C GLU A 98 -3.43 24.13 17.94
N SER A 99 -2.68 23.14 17.45
CA SER A 99 -1.60 23.35 16.49
C SER A 99 -2.10 23.88 15.13
N GLN A 100 -3.27 23.40 14.67
CA GLN A 100 -3.90 23.88 13.44
C GLN A 100 -4.37 25.33 13.58
N GLU A 101 -4.97 25.69 14.72
CA GLU A 101 -5.41 27.06 15.00
C GLU A 101 -4.22 28.02 15.10
N THR A 102 -3.15 27.63 15.80
CA THR A 102 -1.93 28.43 15.93
C THR A 102 -1.27 28.66 14.56
N ALA A 103 -1.07 27.61 13.76
CA ALA A 103 -0.36 27.78 12.50
C ALA A 103 -1.21 28.45 11.42
N ASN A 104 -2.51 28.14 11.33
CA ASN A 104 -3.36 28.65 10.26
C ASN A 104 -3.98 30.00 10.61
N VAL A 105 -4.47 30.22 11.83
CA VAL A 105 -5.14 31.49 12.19
C VAL A 105 -4.13 32.51 12.66
N VAL A 106 -3.36 32.20 13.71
CA VAL A 106 -2.34 33.12 14.23
C VAL A 106 -1.25 33.35 13.19
N GLY A 107 -0.85 32.31 12.46
CA GLY A 107 0.08 32.45 11.35
C GLY A 107 -0.38 33.38 10.22
N THR A 108 -1.66 33.33 9.85
CA THR A 108 -2.21 34.28 8.86
C THR A 108 -2.27 35.70 9.41
N ARG A 109 -2.65 35.89 10.68
CA ARG A 109 -2.62 37.21 11.33
C ARG A 109 -1.22 37.82 11.32
N ASN A 110 -0.23 37.07 11.77
CA ASN A 110 1.17 37.52 11.77
C ASN A 110 1.68 37.84 10.35
N ALA A 111 1.22 37.12 9.33
CA ALA A 111 1.56 37.41 7.93
C ALA A 111 0.93 38.73 7.45
N VAL A 112 -0.33 38.98 7.81
CA VAL A 112 -1.01 40.25 7.54
C VAL A 112 -0.30 41.40 8.26
N GLU A 113 -0.02 41.25 9.55
CA GLU A 113 0.71 42.24 10.36
C GLU A 113 2.08 42.57 9.76
N ALA A 114 2.88 41.55 9.43
CA ALA A 114 4.19 41.76 8.79
C ALA A 114 4.06 42.52 7.46
N SER A 115 3.04 42.20 6.66
CA SER A 115 2.82 42.81 5.34
C SER A 115 2.41 44.27 5.44
N VAL A 116 1.58 44.60 6.44
CA VAL A 116 1.19 45.97 6.76
C VAL A 116 2.39 46.74 7.32
N HIS A 117 3.18 46.11 8.20
CA HIS A 117 4.35 46.72 8.83
C HIS A 117 5.42 47.12 7.79
N ILE A 118 5.72 46.25 6.83
CA ILE A 118 6.65 46.55 5.72
C ILE A 118 6.00 47.38 4.61
N LYS A 119 4.71 47.75 4.74
CA LYS A 119 3.93 48.49 3.75
C LYS A 119 4.00 47.89 2.35
N ALA A 120 3.75 46.58 2.27
CA ALA A 120 3.71 45.91 0.98
C ALA A 120 2.59 46.48 0.09
N LYS A 121 2.78 46.50 -1.24
CA LYS A 121 1.75 47.03 -2.14
C LYS A 121 0.50 46.14 -2.20
N SER A 122 0.66 44.83 -2.04
CA SER A 122 -0.47 43.90 -1.97
C SER A 122 -0.19 42.61 -1.19
N PHE A 123 -1.27 42.01 -0.68
CA PHE A 123 -1.27 40.75 0.05
C PHE A 123 -2.06 39.67 -0.70
N HIS A 124 -1.48 38.48 -0.86
CA HIS A 124 -2.08 37.37 -1.60
C HIS A 124 -2.22 36.16 -0.67
N HIS A 125 -3.45 35.83 -0.29
CA HIS A 125 -3.74 34.71 0.60
C HIS A 125 -4.18 33.47 -0.18
N VAL A 126 -3.46 32.36 -0.02
CA VAL A 126 -3.88 31.06 -0.55
C VAL A 126 -4.69 30.33 0.52
N SER A 127 -6.01 30.48 0.41
CA SER A 127 -7.05 29.82 1.21
C SER A 127 -7.32 28.40 0.66
N SER A 128 -8.54 27.90 0.78
CA SER A 128 -9.01 26.64 0.21
C SER A 128 -10.52 26.68 0.03
N ILE A 129 -11.07 25.89 -0.91
CA ILE A 129 -12.51 25.65 -0.99
C ILE A 129 -13.12 25.14 0.33
N ALA A 130 -12.30 24.58 1.23
CA ALA A 130 -12.68 24.21 2.59
C ALA A 130 -13.23 25.38 3.43
N ALA A 131 -12.91 26.63 3.09
CA ALA A 131 -13.45 27.82 3.75
C ALA A 131 -14.97 27.98 3.58
N ALA A 132 -15.59 27.23 2.67
CA ALA A 132 -17.04 27.18 2.48
C ALA A 132 -17.78 26.24 3.47
N GLY A 133 -17.05 25.50 4.30
CA GLY A 133 -17.65 24.56 5.24
C GLY A 133 -18.33 23.39 4.53
N LEU A 134 -19.56 23.05 4.92
CA LEU A 134 -20.39 22.05 4.24
C LEU A 134 -21.68 22.67 3.68
N PHE A 135 -21.57 23.86 3.08
CA PHE A 135 -22.67 24.54 2.40
C PHE A 135 -23.36 23.61 1.38
N ASN A 136 -24.68 23.45 1.46
CA ASN A 136 -25.40 22.56 0.57
C ASN A 136 -25.90 23.28 -0.68
N GLY A 137 -25.05 23.33 -1.72
CA GLY A 137 -25.40 23.97 -2.98
C GLY A 137 -24.18 24.34 -3.80
N THR A 138 -24.33 25.34 -4.66
CA THR A 138 -23.20 25.96 -5.37
C THR A 138 -22.72 27.16 -4.58
N PHE A 139 -21.46 27.15 -4.18
CA PHE A 139 -20.82 28.23 -3.41
C PHE A 139 -20.02 29.13 -4.37
N TYR A 140 -20.34 30.42 -4.36
CA TYR A 140 -19.74 31.45 -5.21
C TYR A 140 -18.62 32.22 -4.49
N GLU A 141 -17.79 32.94 -5.24
CA GLU A 141 -16.60 33.63 -4.72
C GLU A 141 -16.93 34.76 -3.72
N ASP A 142 -18.14 35.30 -3.78
CA ASP A 142 -18.70 36.36 -2.93
C ASP A 142 -19.49 35.85 -1.71
N MET A 143 -19.70 34.54 -1.58
CA MET A 143 -20.53 33.92 -0.53
C MET A 143 -19.81 33.65 0.79
N PHE A 144 -18.78 34.42 1.16
CA PHE A 144 -17.96 34.11 2.35
C PHE A 144 -18.78 33.95 3.64
N GLU A 145 -19.77 34.82 3.88
CA GLU A 145 -20.62 34.78 5.09
C GLU A 145 -21.67 33.66 5.08
N GLU A 146 -21.90 33.00 3.93
CA GLU A 146 -22.88 31.90 3.78
C GLU A 146 -22.30 30.53 4.12
N ALA A 147 -21.07 30.48 4.65
CA ALA A 147 -20.40 29.24 4.97
C ALA A 147 -21.03 28.55 6.20
N GLU A 148 -21.48 27.30 6.06
CA GLU A 148 -22.23 26.58 7.09
C GLU A 148 -21.49 25.32 7.60
N ASN A 149 -21.92 24.78 8.74
CA ASN A 149 -21.51 23.47 9.27
C ASN A 149 -19.99 23.33 9.51
N MET A 150 -19.42 24.28 10.23
CA MET A 150 -17.98 24.39 10.55
C MET A 150 -17.54 23.57 11.78
N GLU A 151 -18.20 22.44 12.07
CA GLU A 151 -17.87 21.60 13.23
C GLU A 151 -16.48 20.95 13.10
N ASN A 152 -16.03 20.72 11.86
CA ASN A 152 -14.72 20.14 11.59
C ASN A 152 -13.61 21.20 11.83
N PRO A 153 -12.61 20.93 12.69
CA PRO A 153 -11.53 21.87 12.99
C PRO A 153 -10.75 22.37 11.76
N TYR A 154 -10.54 21.50 10.76
CA TYR A 154 -9.85 21.87 9.53
C TYR A 154 -10.66 22.87 8.69
N LEU A 155 -11.95 22.63 8.49
CA LEU A 155 -12.83 23.57 7.75
C LEU A 155 -12.91 24.92 8.47
N ARG A 156 -13.08 24.87 9.80
CA ARG A 156 -13.17 26.05 10.65
C ARG A 156 -11.90 26.90 10.61
N THR A 157 -10.73 26.29 10.74
CA THR A 157 -9.47 27.04 10.71
C THR A 157 -9.26 27.73 9.36
N LYS A 158 -9.59 27.08 8.23
CA LYS A 158 -9.51 27.71 6.90
C LYS A 158 -10.46 28.88 6.73
N HIS A 159 -11.70 28.75 7.23
CA HIS A 159 -12.66 29.85 7.21
C HIS A 159 -12.20 31.03 8.06
N ILE A 160 -11.70 30.78 9.29
CA ILE A 160 -11.21 31.84 10.19
C ILE A 160 -9.94 32.52 9.64
N SER A 161 -8.98 31.77 9.08
CA SER A 161 -7.80 32.35 8.45
C SER A 161 -8.18 33.33 7.34
N GLU A 162 -9.16 32.97 6.52
CA GLU A 162 -9.65 33.85 5.47
C GLU A 162 -10.38 35.08 6.05
N LYS A 163 -11.15 34.89 7.13
CA LYS A 163 -11.78 36.00 7.87
C LYS A 163 -10.77 37.03 8.36
N VAL A 164 -9.65 36.57 8.92
CA VAL A 164 -8.55 37.44 9.38
C VAL A 164 -8.05 38.34 8.25
N VAL A 165 -7.87 37.80 7.04
CA VAL A 165 -7.44 38.62 5.89
C VAL A 165 -8.49 39.66 5.53
N ARG A 166 -9.77 39.27 5.51
CA ARG A 166 -10.88 40.16 5.14
C ARG A 166 -11.10 41.29 6.16
N ASP A 167 -10.96 40.98 7.44
CA ASP A 167 -11.29 41.90 8.53
C ASP A 167 -10.08 42.75 8.95
N GLU A 168 -8.87 42.20 8.89
CA GLU A 168 -7.66 42.81 9.50
C GLU A 168 -6.65 43.35 8.47
N CYS A 169 -6.72 42.95 7.19
CA CYS A 169 -5.77 43.42 6.17
C CYS A 169 -6.16 44.81 5.64
N SER A 170 -5.31 45.81 5.92
CA SER A 170 -5.54 47.21 5.51
C SER A 170 -4.89 47.59 4.17
N ILE A 171 -4.09 46.71 3.57
CA ILE A 171 -3.51 46.88 2.23
C ILE A 171 -4.33 46.10 1.19
N PRO A 172 -4.23 46.42 -0.12
CA PRO A 172 -4.93 45.67 -1.16
C PRO A 172 -4.64 44.17 -1.07
N PHE A 173 -5.69 43.33 -1.08
CA PHE A 173 -5.52 41.89 -0.94
C PHE A 173 -6.30 41.07 -1.96
N ARG A 174 -5.83 39.85 -2.21
CA ARG A 174 -6.52 38.82 -3.01
C ARG A 174 -6.52 37.49 -2.28
N ILE A 175 -7.61 36.76 -2.41
CA ILE A 175 -7.84 35.44 -1.81
C ILE A 175 -8.01 34.43 -2.94
N TYR A 176 -7.25 33.34 -2.87
CA TYR A 176 -7.32 32.22 -3.81
C TYR A 176 -7.79 30.98 -3.06
N ARG A 177 -8.91 30.38 -3.48
CA ARG A 177 -9.47 29.15 -2.91
C ARG A 177 -9.27 27.99 -3.89
N PRO A 178 -8.11 27.32 -3.88
CA PRO A 178 -7.91 26.13 -4.68
C PRO A 178 -8.76 24.96 -4.20
N GLY A 179 -9.11 24.10 -5.17
CA GLY A 179 -9.68 22.78 -4.93
C GLY A 179 -8.69 21.82 -4.25
N MET A 180 -8.93 20.51 -4.38
CA MET A 180 -7.98 19.48 -3.98
C MET A 180 -6.81 19.50 -4.95
N VAL A 181 -5.69 20.08 -4.51
CA VAL A 181 -4.50 20.23 -5.36
C VAL A 181 -3.75 18.91 -5.46
N VAL A 182 -3.54 18.45 -6.69
CA VAL A 182 -2.77 17.23 -7.02
C VAL A 182 -1.52 17.54 -7.81
N GLY A 183 -0.77 16.51 -8.17
CA GLY A 183 0.54 16.58 -8.81
C GLY A 183 0.52 17.41 -10.09
N HIS A 184 1.71 17.86 -10.48
CA HIS A 184 1.89 18.67 -11.68
C HIS A 184 1.31 17.95 -12.91
N SER A 185 0.51 18.64 -13.73
CA SER A 185 -0.27 18.01 -14.79
C SER A 185 0.57 17.26 -15.83
N LYS A 186 1.77 17.77 -16.13
CA LYS A 186 2.74 17.18 -17.07
C LYS A 186 3.73 16.18 -16.45
N THR A 187 4.37 16.54 -15.34
CA THR A 187 5.45 15.72 -14.74
C THR A 187 4.95 14.71 -13.71
N GLY A 188 3.72 14.88 -13.23
CA GLY A 188 3.15 14.10 -12.15
C GLY A 188 3.72 14.44 -10.77
N GLU A 189 4.61 15.43 -10.65
CA GLU A 189 5.38 15.66 -9.43
C GLU A 189 4.48 15.97 -8.22
N ILE A 190 4.69 15.21 -7.14
CA ILE A 190 3.94 15.28 -5.87
C ILE A 190 4.93 15.39 -4.71
N ASP A 191 4.59 16.17 -3.68
CA ASP A 191 5.42 16.32 -2.47
C ASP A 191 5.15 15.26 -1.40
N LYS A 192 3.90 14.82 -1.27
CA LYS A 192 3.46 13.87 -0.23
C LYS A 192 2.21 13.11 -0.67
N VAL A 193 2.06 11.87 -0.20
CA VAL A 193 0.84 11.05 -0.35
C VAL A 193 -0.20 11.50 0.69
N ASP A 194 -1.15 12.33 0.25
CA ASP A 194 -2.29 12.81 1.04
C ASP A 194 -3.58 12.93 0.19
N GLY A 195 -4.75 13.07 0.81
CA GLY A 195 -6.03 13.29 0.13
C GLY A 195 -6.37 12.19 -0.92
N PRO A 196 -6.56 12.53 -2.21
CA PRO A 196 -7.04 11.56 -3.21
C PRO A 196 -6.04 10.42 -3.47
N TYR A 197 -4.77 10.57 -3.09
CA TYR A 197 -3.74 9.53 -3.24
C TYR A 197 -3.92 8.33 -2.32
N TYR A 198 -4.71 8.46 -1.24
CA TYR A 198 -5.02 7.32 -0.35
C TYR A 198 -5.67 6.15 -1.11
N PHE A 199 -6.38 6.42 -2.21
CA PHE A 199 -6.98 5.39 -3.04
C PHE A 199 -5.99 4.68 -3.97
N PHE A 200 -4.77 5.20 -4.19
CA PHE A 200 -3.82 4.60 -5.13
C PHE A 200 -3.29 3.26 -4.60
N LYS A 201 -3.03 3.15 -3.30
CA LYS A 201 -2.67 1.88 -2.64
C LYS A 201 -3.75 0.83 -2.82
N LEU A 202 -5.01 1.22 -2.65
CA LEU A 202 -6.15 0.34 -2.86
C LEU A 202 -6.23 -0.12 -4.32
N LEU A 203 -6.14 0.81 -5.28
CA LEU A 203 -6.17 0.48 -6.71
C LEU A 203 -5.02 -0.44 -7.12
N LYS A 204 -3.82 -0.23 -6.58
CA LYS A 204 -2.65 -1.11 -6.78
C LYS A 204 -2.91 -2.52 -6.22
N LYS A 205 -3.37 -2.64 -4.99
CA LYS A 205 -3.70 -3.94 -4.36
C LYS A 205 -4.76 -4.69 -5.17
N ILE A 206 -5.76 -3.98 -5.70
CA ILE A 206 -6.78 -4.54 -6.60
C ILE A 206 -6.15 -5.02 -7.91
N ARG A 207 -5.32 -4.20 -8.57
CA ARG A 207 -4.58 -4.56 -9.80
C ARG A 207 -3.75 -5.83 -9.63
N GLU A 208 -3.08 -5.98 -8.49
CA GLU A 208 -2.22 -7.14 -8.22
C GLU A 208 -3.01 -8.44 -7.98
N THR A 209 -4.24 -8.30 -7.48
CA THR A 209 -5.06 -9.43 -7.04
C THR A 209 -6.11 -9.86 -8.08
N ILE A 210 -6.66 -8.92 -8.85
CA ILE A 210 -7.84 -9.11 -9.70
C ILE A 210 -7.49 -8.83 -11.17
N PRO A 211 -7.84 -9.73 -12.12
CA PRO A 211 -7.61 -9.50 -13.56
C PRO A 211 -8.33 -8.24 -14.07
N THR A 212 -7.65 -7.49 -14.94
CA THR A 212 -8.13 -6.19 -15.48
C THR A 212 -9.46 -6.27 -16.25
N TRP A 213 -9.80 -7.44 -16.81
CA TRP A 213 -11.05 -7.67 -17.54
C TRP A 213 -12.27 -7.89 -16.62
N MET A 214 -12.07 -8.10 -15.32
CA MET A 214 -13.14 -8.41 -14.39
C MET A 214 -13.88 -7.14 -13.94
N PRO A 215 -15.21 -7.04 -14.16
CA PRO A 215 -15.98 -5.88 -13.73
C PRO A 215 -16.10 -5.82 -12.21
N MET A 216 -15.74 -4.68 -11.62
CA MET A 216 -15.86 -4.45 -10.17
C MET A 216 -17.15 -3.71 -9.82
N ILE A 217 -17.61 -3.89 -8.59
CA ILE A 217 -18.69 -3.08 -7.99
C ILE A 217 -18.05 -1.81 -7.42
N GLY A 218 -18.53 -0.65 -7.87
CA GLY A 218 -18.02 0.66 -7.47
C GLY A 218 -19.00 1.42 -6.58
N VAL A 219 -18.44 2.34 -5.78
CA VAL A 219 -19.20 3.28 -4.95
C VAL A 219 -19.49 4.54 -5.77
N GLU A 220 -20.75 4.99 -5.76
CA GLU A 220 -21.11 6.32 -6.28
C GLU A 220 -21.06 7.36 -5.14
N GLY A 221 -20.28 8.43 -5.35
CA GLY A 221 -20.14 9.54 -4.40
C GLY A 221 -20.43 10.89 -5.04
N ARG A 222 -20.28 11.98 -4.28
CA ARG A 222 -20.48 13.35 -4.79
C ARG A 222 -19.29 13.80 -5.65
N ARG A 223 -19.31 15.03 -6.13
CA ARG A 223 -18.27 15.57 -7.01
C ARG A 223 -17.04 15.97 -6.20
N LEU A 224 -15.86 15.61 -6.68
CA LEU A 224 -14.59 16.02 -6.09
C LEU A 224 -13.94 17.08 -6.99
N ASN A 225 -13.61 18.23 -6.42
CA ASN A 225 -12.92 19.27 -7.15
C ASN A 225 -11.40 19.05 -7.07
N ILE A 226 -10.82 18.46 -8.12
CA ILE A 226 -9.40 18.12 -8.19
C ILE A 226 -8.75 18.98 -9.25
N VAL A 227 -7.66 19.67 -8.91
CA VAL A 227 -6.92 20.55 -9.83
C VAL A 227 -5.41 20.31 -9.72
N PRO A 228 -4.63 20.41 -10.81
CA PRO A 228 -3.19 20.18 -10.72
C PRO A 228 -2.47 21.44 -10.23
N VAL A 229 -1.33 21.25 -9.54
CA VAL A 229 -0.60 22.33 -8.86
C VAL A 229 -0.06 23.40 -9.81
N ASP A 230 0.29 23.03 -11.04
CA ASP A 230 0.77 23.97 -12.07
C ASP A 230 -0.32 24.93 -12.51
N TYR A 231 -1.56 24.47 -12.71
CA TYR A 231 -2.70 25.36 -12.97
C TYR A 231 -2.91 26.36 -11.84
N VAL A 232 -2.86 25.89 -10.58
CA VAL A 232 -3.04 26.76 -9.41
C VAL A 232 -1.93 27.82 -9.35
N ALA A 233 -0.68 27.42 -9.56
CA ALA A 233 0.46 28.34 -9.55
C ALA A 233 0.41 29.34 -10.73
N ASP A 234 0.04 28.90 -11.93
CA ASP A 234 -0.15 29.76 -13.12
C ASP A 234 -1.25 30.79 -12.87
N ALA A 235 -2.39 30.36 -12.32
CA ALA A 235 -3.51 31.24 -12.05
C ALA A 235 -3.16 32.29 -10.98
N ILE A 236 -2.49 31.90 -9.89
CA ILE A 236 -2.06 32.83 -8.84
C ILE A 236 -1.09 33.87 -9.42
N ASP A 237 -0.05 33.45 -10.15
CA ASP A 237 0.90 34.39 -10.77
C ASP A 237 0.22 35.34 -11.76
N TYR A 238 -0.68 34.83 -12.60
CA TYR A 238 -1.32 35.68 -13.60
C TYR A 238 -2.29 36.69 -12.97
N ILE A 239 -3.16 36.21 -12.06
CA ILE A 239 -4.18 37.05 -11.42
C ILE A 239 -3.51 38.07 -10.49
N SER A 240 -2.45 37.71 -9.75
CA SER A 240 -1.78 38.61 -8.81
C SER A 240 -1.14 39.84 -9.47
N HIS A 241 -0.81 39.78 -10.76
CA HIS A 241 -0.20 40.88 -11.50
C HIS A 241 -1.17 41.68 -12.38
N LYS A 242 -2.48 41.37 -12.37
CA LYS A 242 -3.48 42.23 -13.00
C LYS A 242 -3.77 43.45 -12.11
N GLU A 243 -3.85 44.63 -12.72
CA GLU A 243 -4.21 45.87 -12.00
C GLU A 243 -5.72 46.04 -11.86
N ASP A 244 -6.50 45.62 -12.86
CA ASP A 244 -7.96 45.75 -12.90
C ASP A 244 -8.63 44.37 -12.77
N VAL A 245 -9.09 44.06 -11.56
CA VAL A 245 -9.87 42.84 -11.26
C VAL A 245 -11.07 43.21 -10.41
N HIS A 246 -12.25 42.76 -10.85
CA HIS A 246 -13.54 43.07 -10.23
C HIS A 246 -13.77 42.42 -8.87
N SER A 247 -13.02 41.38 -8.53
CA SER A 247 -13.16 40.60 -7.30
C SER A 247 -11.82 40.48 -6.58
N ASN A 248 -11.89 40.37 -5.25
CA ASN A 248 -10.74 40.05 -4.41
C ASN A 248 -10.68 38.56 -4.04
N CYS A 249 -11.58 37.72 -4.56
CA CYS A 249 -11.68 36.29 -4.23
C CYS A 249 -11.85 35.44 -5.49
N PHE A 250 -11.08 34.36 -5.59
CA PHE A 250 -10.97 33.52 -6.78
C PHE A 250 -11.01 32.02 -6.43
N HIS A 251 -11.97 31.28 -6.98
CA HIS A 251 -12.04 29.82 -6.89
C HIS A 251 -11.15 29.17 -7.96
N LEU A 252 -10.00 28.63 -7.55
CA LEU A 252 -9.10 27.90 -8.45
C LEU A 252 -9.54 26.43 -8.51
N VAL A 253 -10.64 26.19 -9.21
CA VAL A 253 -11.38 24.94 -9.21
C VAL A 253 -11.61 24.40 -10.63
N ASP A 254 -11.99 23.13 -10.75
CA ASP A 254 -12.53 22.56 -11.99
C ASP A 254 -14.03 22.90 -12.09
N PRO A 255 -14.51 23.63 -13.11
CA PRO A 255 -15.92 23.96 -13.28
C PRO A 255 -16.78 22.73 -13.66
N LYS A 256 -16.16 21.63 -14.06
CA LYS A 256 -16.84 20.36 -14.40
C LYS A 256 -16.26 19.18 -13.62
N PRO A 257 -16.36 19.17 -12.27
CA PRO A 257 -15.71 18.15 -11.47
C PRO A 257 -16.38 16.78 -11.63
N PHE A 258 -15.56 15.73 -11.54
CA PHE A 258 -15.99 14.34 -11.65
C PHE A 258 -16.58 13.83 -10.33
N LYS A 259 -17.50 12.86 -10.40
CA LYS A 259 -17.95 12.11 -9.22
C LYS A 259 -16.83 11.21 -8.70
N VAL A 260 -16.85 10.86 -7.40
CA VAL A 260 -15.90 9.92 -6.78
C VAL A 260 -15.69 8.65 -7.62
N GLY A 261 -16.76 7.99 -8.07
CA GLY A 261 -16.64 6.75 -8.86
C GLY A 261 -16.00 6.96 -10.24
N GLU A 262 -16.16 8.15 -10.84
CA GLU A 262 -15.51 8.51 -12.09
C GLU A 262 -14.02 8.78 -11.87
N VAL A 263 -13.67 9.53 -10.81
CA VAL A 263 -12.27 9.75 -10.38
C VAL A 263 -11.55 8.42 -10.16
N LEU A 264 -12.19 7.48 -9.44
CA LEU A 264 -11.62 6.14 -9.22
C LEU A 264 -11.41 5.38 -10.52
N ASN A 265 -12.34 5.47 -11.49
CA ASN A 265 -12.18 4.82 -12.79
C ASN A 265 -11.11 5.48 -13.67
N ILE A 266 -10.94 6.81 -13.57
CA ILE A 266 -9.86 7.54 -14.26
C ILE A 266 -8.50 7.04 -13.74
N PHE A 267 -8.32 7.01 -12.42
CA PHE A 267 -7.06 6.50 -11.83
C PHE A 267 -6.90 4.98 -11.99
N ALA A 268 -7.97 4.19 -11.97
CA ALA A 268 -7.91 2.77 -12.31
C ALA A 268 -7.44 2.56 -13.75
N THR A 269 -7.88 3.41 -14.68
CA THR A 269 -7.39 3.39 -16.07
C THR A 269 -5.93 3.78 -16.15
N ALA A 270 -5.51 4.84 -15.45
CA ALA A 270 -4.11 5.26 -15.38
C ALA A 270 -3.19 4.16 -14.80
N GLY A 271 -3.67 3.44 -13.79
CA GLY A 271 -2.93 2.38 -13.11
C GLY A 271 -3.10 0.98 -13.66
N ASN A 272 -3.79 0.79 -14.80
CA ASN A 272 -4.14 -0.53 -15.34
C ASN A 272 -4.83 -1.46 -14.32
N ALA A 273 -5.69 -0.89 -13.47
CA ALA A 273 -6.54 -1.64 -12.55
C ALA A 273 -7.92 -1.96 -13.18
N PRO A 274 -8.61 -3.02 -12.73
CA PRO A 274 -9.98 -3.32 -13.17
C PRO A 274 -10.93 -2.15 -12.92
N LYS A 275 -11.81 -1.85 -13.88
CA LYS A 275 -12.78 -0.76 -13.77
C LYS A 275 -14.04 -1.19 -13.05
N THR A 276 -14.71 -0.22 -12.43
CA THR A 276 -16.04 -0.44 -11.84
C THR A 276 -17.11 -0.36 -12.93
N ALA A 277 -17.81 -1.46 -13.17
CA ALA A 277 -18.85 -1.55 -14.21
C ALA A 277 -20.27 -1.43 -13.63
N PHE A 278 -20.47 -1.88 -12.39
CA PHE A 278 -21.74 -1.75 -11.67
C PHE A 278 -21.61 -0.67 -10.61
N ARG A 279 -22.47 0.35 -10.68
CA ARG A 279 -22.52 1.46 -9.73
C ARG A 279 -23.70 1.22 -8.78
N ILE A 280 -23.41 1.03 -7.50
CA ILE A 280 -24.46 1.05 -6.48
C ILE A 280 -24.71 2.50 -6.13
N ASP A 281 -25.88 3.02 -6.50
CA ASP A 281 -26.31 4.37 -6.13
C ASP A 281 -26.34 4.45 -4.60
N SER A 282 -25.77 5.51 -4.02
CA SER A 282 -25.79 5.77 -2.57
C SER A 282 -27.21 5.86 -2.01
N ARG A 283 -28.23 6.04 -2.87
CA ARG A 283 -29.65 5.91 -2.55
C ARG A 283 -30.08 4.52 -2.08
N ILE A 284 -29.35 3.44 -2.40
CA ILE A 284 -29.65 2.10 -1.84
C ILE A 284 -29.35 2.06 -0.34
N ALA A 285 -28.35 2.81 0.14
CA ALA A 285 -28.07 2.94 1.57
C ALA A 285 -29.13 3.77 2.32
N ASN A 286 -29.99 4.52 1.61
CA ASN A 286 -31.08 5.30 2.20
C ASN A 286 -32.34 4.45 2.48
N PHE A 287 -32.37 3.17 2.11
CA PHE A 287 -33.45 2.25 2.50
C PHE A 287 -33.37 1.79 3.96
N LEU A 288 -32.22 2.03 4.62
CA LEU A 288 -32.06 1.78 6.04
C LEU A 288 -32.32 3.08 6.82
N PRO A 289 -33.20 3.07 7.83
CA PRO A 289 -33.38 4.21 8.73
C PRO A 289 -32.02 4.62 9.33
N SER A 290 -31.80 5.94 9.47
CA SER A 290 -30.55 6.50 10.00
C SER A 290 -30.16 5.90 11.37
N SER A 291 -31.14 5.64 12.22
CA SER A 291 -30.98 4.97 13.52
C SER A 291 -30.40 3.55 13.41
N VAL A 292 -30.81 2.77 12.42
CA VAL A 292 -30.33 1.41 12.19
C VAL A 292 -28.89 1.43 11.67
N ARG A 293 -28.58 2.35 10.74
CA ARG A 293 -27.23 2.53 10.23
C ARG A 293 -26.27 2.94 11.34
N GLN A 294 -26.69 3.89 12.18
CA GLN A 294 -25.89 4.39 13.29
C GLN A 294 -25.63 3.29 14.33
N ALA A 295 -26.66 2.50 14.68
CA ALA A 295 -26.51 1.35 15.58
C ALA A 295 -25.49 0.32 15.07
N ILE A 296 -25.53 -0.02 13.77
CA ILE A 296 -24.59 -0.98 13.15
C ILE A 296 -23.15 -0.43 13.18
N THR A 297 -22.96 0.85 12.86
CA THR A 297 -21.61 1.46 12.84
C THR A 297 -20.99 1.63 14.23
N HIS A 298 -21.81 1.71 15.29
CA HIS A 298 -21.34 1.83 16.67
C HIS A 298 -21.05 0.48 17.34
N LEU A 299 -21.33 -0.65 16.67
CA LEU A 299 -20.95 -1.96 17.19
C LEU A 299 -19.42 -2.06 17.27
N PRO A 300 -18.84 -2.45 18.43
CA PRO A 300 -17.40 -2.55 18.62
C PRO A 300 -16.71 -3.42 17.56
N ALA A 301 -17.35 -4.51 17.14
CA ALA A 301 -16.83 -5.41 16.10
C ALA A 301 -16.76 -4.73 14.71
N VAL A 302 -17.75 -3.93 14.35
CA VAL A 302 -17.78 -3.19 13.07
C VAL A 302 -16.73 -2.06 13.10
N LYS A 303 -16.59 -1.39 14.24
CA LYS A 303 -15.59 -0.34 14.44
C LYS A 303 -14.16 -0.91 14.35
N GLN A 304 -13.88 -2.04 14.99
CA GLN A 304 -12.58 -2.72 14.90
C GLN A 304 -12.28 -3.21 13.48
N LEU A 305 -13.27 -3.75 12.77
CA LEU A 305 -13.10 -4.19 11.39
C LEU A 305 -12.79 -3.00 10.46
N THR A 306 -13.59 -1.93 10.55
CA THR A 306 -13.40 -0.72 9.73
C THR A 306 -12.08 -0.02 10.04
N GLU A 307 -11.70 0.09 11.32
CA GLU A 307 -10.38 0.60 11.73
C GLU A 307 -9.23 -0.27 11.22
N GLY A 308 -9.34 -1.59 11.33
CA GLY A 308 -8.33 -2.53 10.82
C GLY A 308 -8.12 -2.39 9.30
N VAL A 309 -9.21 -2.30 8.53
CA VAL A 309 -9.15 -2.12 7.08
C VAL A 309 -8.59 -0.75 6.69
N LEU A 310 -9.02 0.32 7.35
CA LEU A 310 -8.52 1.67 7.08
C LEU A 310 -7.04 1.81 7.43
N ASN A 311 -6.60 1.20 8.53
CA ASN A 311 -5.19 1.17 8.93
C ASN A 311 -4.33 0.36 7.95
N ASP A 312 -4.79 -0.82 7.51
CA ASP A 312 -4.09 -1.64 6.51
C ASP A 312 -3.96 -0.91 5.16
N LEU A 313 -4.96 -0.11 4.78
CA LEU A 313 -4.94 0.71 3.57
C LEU A 313 -4.26 2.08 3.75
N GLY A 314 -3.94 2.46 4.99
CA GLY A 314 -3.36 3.77 5.34
C GLY A 314 -4.29 4.97 5.13
N ILE A 315 -5.62 4.77 5.17
CA ILE A 315 -6.63 5.81 4.91
C ILE A 315 -7.14 6.40 6.23
N PRO A 316 -6.94 7.70 6.50
CA PRO A 316 -7.55 8.36 7.67
C PRO A 316 -9.08 8.32 7.61
N LYS A 317 -9.75 8.16 8.75
CA LYS A 317 -11.23 8.11 8.81
C LYS A 317 -11.89 9.37 8.27
N ASP A 318 -11.27 10.53 8.49
CA ASP A 318 -11.81 11.82 8.06
C ASP A 318 -11.88 11.95 6.54
N VAL A 319 -11.06 11.21 5.79
CA VAL A 319 -11.10 11.14 4.31
C VAL A 319 -12.45 10.62 3.82
N LEU A 320 -13.10 9.72 4.56
CA LEU A 320 -14.40 9.18 4.20
C LEU A 320 -15.51 10.24 4.25
N ASN A 321 -15.38 11.25 5.11
CA ASN A 321 -16.36 12.34 5.20
C ASN A 321 -16.31 13.25 3.97
N PHE A 322 -15.13 13.42 3.35
CA PHE A 322 -14.96 14.20 2.11
C PHE A 322 -15.54 13.51 0.87
N LEU A 323 -15.77 12.19 0.89
CA LEU A 323 -16.41 11.48 -0.23
C LEU A 323 -17.87 11.91 -0.49
N ASN A 324 -18.50 12.51 0.52
CA ASN A 324 -19.88 13.01 0.47
C ASN A 324 -19.97 14.54 0.59
N TYR A 325 -18.90 15.28 0.25
CA TYR A 325 -18.88 16.74 0.34
C TYR A 325 -20.06 17.37 -0.45
N PRO A 326 -20.95 18.14 0.21
CA PRO A 326 -22.22 18.54 -0.39
C PRO A 326 -22.08 19.72 -1.37
N THR A 327 -21.03 20.50 -1.22
CA THR A 327 -20.79 21.77 -1.90
C THR A 327 -20.23 21.56 -3.31
N SER A 328 -20.76 22.30 -4.27
CA SER A 328 -20.17 22.52 -5.59
C SER A 328 -19.61 23.94 -5.66
N PHE A 329 -18.59 24.17 -6.49
CA PHE A 329 -17.95 25.46 -6.63
C PHE A 329 -18.04 25.93 -8.07
N ASP A 330 -18.28 27.22 -8.22
CA ASP A 330 -18.25 27.97 -9.48
C ASP A 330 -16.96 28.80 -9.54
N ASP A 331 -16.47 29.09 -10.75
CA ASP A 331 -15.20 29.79 -10.99
C ASP A 331 -15.38 31.09 -11.80
N ARG A 332 -16.55 31.74 -11.76
CA ARG A 332 -16.89 32.87 -12.64
C ARG A 332 -15.87 34.02 -12.61
N GLU A 333 -15.40 34.43 -11.42
CA GLU A 333 -14.49 35.55 -11.27
C GLU A 333 -13.09 35.12 -11.66
N THR A 334 -12.72 33.88 -11.36
CA THR A 334 -11.48 33.26 -11.84
C THR A 334 -11.44 33.18 -13.36
N ALA A 335 -12.50 32.70 -14.00
CA ALA A 335 -12.62 32.62 -15.45
C ALA A 335 -12.53 34.01 -16.11
N ARG A 336 -13.20 35.02 -15.53
CA ARG A 336 -13.09 36.41 -15.99
C ARG A 336 -11.68 36.97 -15.80
N ALA A 337 -11.05 36.70 -14.65
CA ALA A 337 -9.70 37.18 -14.37
C ALA A 337 -8.63 36.51 -15.26
N LEU A 338 -8.85 35.28 -15.69
CA LEU A 338 -7.97 34.55 -16.61
C LEU A 338 -8.27 34.83 -18.10
N GLU A 339 -9.29 35.63 -18.42
CA GLU A 339 -9.60 36.01 -19.79
C GLU A 339 -8.41 36.72 -20.45
N GLY A 340 -8.10 36.31 -21.69
CA GLY A 340 -6.92 36.74 -22.44
C GLY A 340 -5.64 35.95 -22.15
N SER A 341 -5.65 35.03 -21.18
CA SER A 341 -4.55 34.09 -20.93
C SER A 341 -4.75 32.74 -21.62
N ASN A 342 -3.69 31.91 -21.65
CA ASN A 342 -3.76 30.50 -22.04
C ASN A 342 -3.98 29.56 -20.84
N ILE A 343 -4.30 30.10 -19.65
CA ILE A 343 -4.38 29.34 -18.41
C ILE A 343 -5.80 28.78 -18.30
N LYS A 344 -5.91 27.45 -18.35
CA LYS A 344 -7.15 26.71 -18.14
C LYS A 344 -6.86 25.44 -17.37
N VAL A 345 -7.79 25.04 -16.51
CA VAL A 345 -7.69 23.76 -15.80
C VAL A 345 -7.81 22.61 -16.82
N PRO A 346 -6.81 21.73 -16.95
CA PRO A 346 -6.95 20.55 -17.79
C PRO A 346 -7.96 19.58 -17.17
N ARG A 347 -8.58 18.72 -17.98
CA ARG A 347 -9.45 17.65 -17.45
C ARG A 347 -8.62 16.60 -16.71
N LEU A 348 -9.15 16.05 -15.62
CA LEU A 348 -8.45 15.06 -14.77
C LEU A 348 -7.92 13.84 -15.54
N ASP A 349 -8.68 13.33 -16.50
CA ASP A 349 -8.28 12.21 -17.35
C ASP A 349 -7.04 12.49 -18.21
N ALA A 350 -6.76 13.76 -18.54
CA ALA A 350 -5.58 14.15 -19.31
C ALA A 350 -4.28 14.10 -18.49
N TYR A 351 -4.33 14.31 -17.16
CA TYR A 351 -3.13 14.36 -16.30
C TYR A 351 -3.05 13.27 -15.24
N ALA A 352 -4.11 12.50 -15.02
CA ALA A 352 -4.10 11.34 -14.12
C ALA A 352 -2.98 10.33 -14.42
N PRO A 353 -2.61 10.03 -15.68
CA PRO A 353 -1.50 9.12 -15.98
C PRO A 353 -0.15 9.61 -15.45
N ALA A 354 0.17 10.90 -15.63
CA ALA A 354 1.43 11.47 -15.14
C ALA A 354 1.50 11.41 -13.60
N VAL A 355 0.40 11.79 -12.94
CA VAL A 355 0.26 11.75 -11.48
C VAL A 355 0.39 10.32 -10.93
N TRP A 356 -0.25 9.33 -11.58
CA TRP A 356 -0.11 7.93 -11.19
C TRP A 356 1.33 7.42 -11.35
N ASP A 357 1.94 7.64 -12.51
CA ASP A 357 3.29 7.17 -12.81
C ASP A 357 4.33 7.74 -11.83
N TYR A 358 4.23 9.04 -11.51
CA TYR A 358 5.11 9.65 -10.53
C TYR A 358 4.93 9.04 -9.13
N TRP A 359 3.67 8.83 -8.69
CA TRP A 359 3.40 8.19 -7.41
C TRP A 359 3.95 6.77 -7.33
N GLU A 360 3.72 5.95 -8.36
CA GLU A 360 4.14 4.55 -8.39
C GLU A 360 5.66 4.41 -8.33
N ARG A 361 6.40 5.33 -8.94
CA ARG A 361 7.88 5.33 -9.00
C ARG A 361 8.56 5.97 -7.81
N ASN A 362 7.97 7.01 -7.23
CA ASN A 362 8.67 7.86 -6.24
C ASN A 362 8.07 7.82 -4.83
N LEU A 363 6.80 7.42 -4.68
CA LEU A 363 6.04 7.59 -3.42
C LEU A 363 5.33 6.32 -2.93
N ASN A 364 5.55 5.17 -3.58
CA ASN A 364 4.98 3.89 -3.20
C ASN A 364 5.80 3.28 -2.04
N ASP A 365 5.23 3.22 -0.83
CA ASP A 365 5.90 2.76 0.42
C ASP A 365 6.60 1.41 0.33
N ASP A 366 6.22 0.55 -0.62
CA ASP A 366 6.94 -0.68 -0.95
C ASP A 366 8.41 -0.44 -1.38
N LEU A 367 8.78 0.79 -1.74
CA LEU A 367 10.13 1.21 -2.09
C LEU A 367 10.87 1.88 -0.91
N ILE A 368 10.19 2.15 0.22
CA ILE A 368 10.74 2.86 1.39
C ILE A 368 11.30 1.88 2.43
N ASN A 369 10.77 0.65 2.52
CA ASN A 369 11.30 -0.41 3.38
C ASN A 369 12.42 -1.18 2.68
N ASP A 370 13.41 -1.67 3.44
CA ASP A 370 14.44 -2.57 2.88
C ASP A 370 13.77 -3.88 2.43
N MET A 371 13.53 -4.01 1.13
CA MET A 371 12.89 -5.15 0.50
C MET A 371 13.89 -6.25 0.11
N THR A 372 15.15 -6.12 0.51
CA THR A 372 16.14 -7.17 0.28
C THR A 372 15.91 -8.31 1.27
N LEU A 373 16.19 -9.55 0.82
CA LEU A 373 16.15 -10.70 1.71
C LEU A 373 17.10 -10.47 2.91
N LYS A 374 18.31 -9.97 2.64
CA LYS A 374 19.32 -9.64 3.67
C LYS A 374 18.81 -8.65 4.71
N GLY A 375 18.19 -7.55 4.30
CA GLY A 375 17.62 -6.56 5.22
C GLY A 375 16.59 -7.13 6.18
N ASN A 376 15.87 -8.17 5.76
CA ASN A 376 14.80 -8.77 6.56
C ASN A 376 15.26 -9.91 7.50
N VAL A 377 16.42 -10.52 7.23
CA VAL A 377 16.89 -11.70 7.99
C VAL A 377 18.30 -11.63 8.58
N SER A 378 19.07 -10.58 8.29
CA SER A 378 20.40 -10.43 8.89
C SER A 378 20.32 -10.42 10.42
N GLY A 379 21.10 -11.29 11.08
CA GLY A 379 21.08 -11.47 12.53
C GLY A 379 19.85 -12.19 13.09
N LYS A 380 18.97 -12.73 12.24
CA LYS A 380 17.78 -13.50 12.65
C LYS A 380 18.07 -14.98 12.72
N THR A 381 17.42 -15.66 13.66
CA THR A 381 17.49 -17.13 13.80
C THR A 381 16.32 -17.78 13.05
N ILE A 382 16.61 -18.62 12.06
CA ILE A 382 15.62 -19.23 11.17
C ILE A 382 15.69 -20.76 11.27
N VAL A 383 14.59 -21.40 11.67
CA VAL A 383 14.45 -22.86 11.69
C VAL A 383 13.82 -23.33 10.38
N ILE A 384 14.45 -24.31 9.71
CA ILE A 384 13.96 -24.91 8.47
C ILE A 384 13.80 -26.42 8.68
N THR A 385 12.56 -26.92 8.63
CA THR A 385 12.32 -28.37 8.69
C THR A 385 12.38 -29.00 7.32
N GLY A 386 12.89 -30.24 7.22
CA GLY A 386 13.14 -30.89 5.94
C GLY A 386 14.24 -30.19 5.14
N ALA A 387 15.25 -29.65 5.81
CA ALA A 387 16.32 -28.83 5.21
C ALA A 387 17.36 -29.63 4.40
N SER A 388 17.31 -30.97 4.44
CA SER A 388 18.35 -31.84 3.86
C SER A 388 18.17 -32.17 2.38
N SER A 389 17.09 -31.70 1.73
CA SER A 389 16.90 -31.85 0.28
C SER A 389 15.82 -30.91 -0.28
N GLY A 390 15.84 -30.68 -1.59
CA GLY A 390 14.72 -30.09 -2.32
C GLY A 390 14.44 -28.65 -1.91
N ILE A 391 13.19 -28.33 -1.56
CA ILE A 391 12.78 -26.94 -1.21
C ILE A 391 13.52 -26.45 0.04
N GLY A 392 13.67 -27.29 1.07
CA GLY A 392 14.30 -26.91 2.33
C GLY A 392 15.78 -26.58 2.16
N GLU A 393 16.51 -27.44 1.44
CA GLU A 393 17.92 -27.23 1.08
C GLU A 393 18.09 -25.97 0.24
N ALA A 394 17.31 -25.82 -0.84
CA ALA A 394 17.38 -24.63 -1.69
C ALA A 394 17.06 -23.33 -0.93
N THR A 395 16.15 -23.39 0.03
CA THR A 395 15.83 -22.26 0.92
C THR A 395 16.99 -21.93 1.84
N ALA A 396 17.63 -22.94 2.45
CA ALA A 396 18.78 -22.75 3.31
C ALA A 396 19.96 -22.13 2.54
N LEU A 397 20.27 -22.63 1.34
CA LEU A 397 21.32 -22.07 0.49
C LEU A 397 21.03 -20.64 0.03
N LYS A 398 19.75 -20.30 -0.25
CA LYS A 398 19.35 -18.93 -0.61
C LYS A 398 19.50 -17.95 0.56
N LEU A 399 19.35 -18.44 1.80
CA LEU A 399 19.53 -17.64 3.02
C LEU A 399 20.99 -17.59 3.51
N ALA A 400 21.87 -18.47 3.05
CA ALA A 400 23.27 -18.49 3.47
C ALA A 400 23.98 -17.12 3.39
N PRO A 401 23.90 -16.34 2.29
CA PRO A 401 24.64 -15.08 2.16
C PRO A 401 23.99 -13.89 2.87
N THR A 402 22.90 -14.09 3.62
CA THR A 402 22.10 -12.98 4.20
C THR A 402 22.53 -12.61 5.61
N GLY A 403 23.46 -13.35 6.22
CA GLY A 403 23.85 -13.16 7.62
C GLY A 403 22.79 -13.65 8.62
N ALA A 404 21.85 -14.51 8.19
CA ALA A 404 20.92 -15.18 9.09
C ALA A 404 21.60 -16.39 9.73
N LYS A 405 21.19 -16.74 10.95
CA LYS A 405 21.58 -17.98 11.62
C LYS A 405 20.58 -19.07 11.25
N LEU A 406 21.04 -20.08 10.52
CA LEU A 406 20.17 -21.15 10.01
C LEU A 406 20.20 -22.36 10.95
N ILE A 407 19.02 -22.86 11.31
CA ILE A 407 18.84 -24.09 12.08
C ILE A 407 18.21 -25.11 11.13
N LEU A 408 19.00 -26.09 10.71
CA LEU A 408 18.62 -27.10 9.73
C LEU A 408 18.12 -28.35 10.45
N VAL A 409 16.88 -28.73 10.18
CA VAL A 409 16.23 -29.87 10.85
C VAL A 409 15.83 -30.92 9.83
N ALA A 410 16.32 -32.14 10.00
CA ALA A 410 15.93 -33.33 9.25
C ALA A 410 16.34 -34.60 10.02
N ARG A 411 16.01 -35.78 9.51
CA ARG A 411 16.38 -37.07 10.14
C ARG A 411 17.79 -37.55 9.79
N ASP A 412 18.25 -37.18 8.59
CA ASP A 412 19.50 -37.67 8.01
C ASP A 412 20.62 -36.65 8.28
N VAL A 413 21.45 -36.95 9.28
CA VAL A 413 22.54 -36.07 9.72
C VAL A 413 23.57 -35.87 8.61
N THR A 414 23.93 -36.91 7.87
CA THR A 414 24.93 -36.81 6.79
C THR A 414 24.49 -35.84 5.70
N LYS A 415 23.20 -35.82 5.34
CA LYS A 415 22.69 -34.82 4.39
C LYS A 415 22.61 -33.41 4.97
N LEU A 416 22.33 -33.29 6.27
CA LEU A 416 22.36 -31.99 6.96
C LEU A 416 23.78 -31.43 6.99
N GLU A 417 24.78 -32.26 7.29
CA GLU A 417 26.21 -31.87 7.26
C GLU A 417 26.64 -31.42 5.86
N ALA A 418 26.19 -32.11 4.81
CA ALA A 418 26.45 -31.69 3.42
C ALA A 418 25.83 -30.32 3.11
N THR A 419 24.58 -30.08 3.55
CA THR A 419 23.91 -28.78 3.38
C THR A 419 24.62 -27.69 4.20
N GLN A 420 25.03 -28.00 5.43
CA GLN A 420 25.75 -27.10 6.32
C GLN A 420 27.10 -26.69 5.71
N ALA A 421 27.86 -27.63 5.14
CA ALA A 421 29.12 -27.34 4.46
C ALA A 421 28.93 -26.37 3.29
N GLN A 422 27.90 -26.58 2.46
CA GLN A 422 27.58 -25.66 1.37
C GLN A 422 27.21 -24.25 1.87
N ILE A 423 26.48 -24.14 2.99
CA ILE A 423 26.15 -22.85 3.60
C ILE A 423 27.43 -22.15 4.10
N GLN A 424 28.35 -22.90 4.70
CA GLN A 424 29.63 -22.37 5.19
C GLN A 424 30.53 -21.91 4.03
N GLU A 425 30.55 -22.63 2.90
CA GLU A 425 31.25 -22.20 1.67
C GLU A 425 30.69 -20.87 1.13
N LEU A 426 29.39 -20.63 1.31
CA LEU A 426 28.72 -19.36 0.96
C LEU A 426 28.91 -18.26 2.03
N GLY A 427 29.67 -18.52 3.10
CA GLY A 427 29.93 -17.59 4.19
C GLY A 427 28.79 -17.44 5.21
N GLY A 428 27.83 -18.37 5.22
CA GLY A 428 26.69 -18.39 6.13
C GLY A 428 26.94 -19.17 7.43
N GLU A 429 26.08 -18.96 8.43
CA GLU A 429 26.07 -19.71 9.69
C GLU A 429 24.93 -20.74 9.69
N ALA A 430 25.24 -22.01 9.95
CA ALA A 430 24.25 -23.08 10.06
C ALA A 430 24.54 -24.04 11.23
N HIS A 431 23.48 -24.44 11.93
CA HIS A 431 23.45 -25.43 13.02
C HIS A 431 22.51 -26.57 12.62
N ILE A 432 22.86 -27.82 12.93
CA ILE A 432 22.09 -28.99 12.52
C ILE A 432 21.43 -29.66 13.72
N TYR A 433 20.19 -30.10 13.56
CA TYR A 433 19.50 -30.93 14.55
C TYR A 433 18.83 -32.12 13.87
N SER A 434 19.15 -33.32 14.37
CA SER A 434 18.46 -34.54 13.96
C SER A 434 17.10 -34.62 14.65
N CYS A 435 16.01 -34.66 13.90
CA CYS A 435 14.67 -34.79 14.45
C CYS A 435 13.72 -35.48 13.46
N ASP A 436 13.00 -36.50 13.95
CA ASP A 436 11.82 -37.01 13.25
C ASP A 436 10.59 -36.19 13.64
N ILE A 437 10.17 -35.29 12.74
CA ILE A 437 9.00 -34.42 12.93
C ILE A 437 7.70 -35.21 13.11
N SER A 438 7.64 -36.49 12.74
CA SER A 438 6.47 -37.34 13.00
C SER A 438 6.42 -37.92 14.42
N ASN A 439 7.47 -37.75 15.22
CA ASN A 439 7.54 -38.17 16.62
C ASN A 439 7.45 -36.94 17.55
N MET A 440 6.48 -36.93 18.47
CA MET A 440 6.17 -35.74 19.27
C MET A 440 7.23 -35.46 20.34
N GLU A 441 7.80 -36.51 20.94
CA GLU A 441 8.88 -36.38 21.91
C GLU A 441 10.14 -35.77 21.27
N SER A 442 10.47 -36.19 20.04
CA SER A 442 11.57 -35.64 19.25
C SER A 442 11.35 -34.17 18.92
N CYS A 443 10.10 -33.76 18.66
CA CYS A 443 9.75 -32.35 18.45
C CYS A 443 9.95 -31.53 19.73
N ASP A 444 9.57 -32.07 20.89
CA ASP A 444 9.74 -31.39 22.18
C ASP A 444 11.22 -31.24 22.54
N GLU A 445 12.02 -32.28 22.32
CA GLU A 445 13.48 -32.23 22.52
C GLU A 445 14.14 -31.22 21.58
N LEU A 446 13.73 -31.19 20.31
CA LEU A 446 14.20 -30.19 19.35
C LEU A 446 13.91 -28.76 19.84
N VAL A 447 12.67 -28.48 20.23
CA VAL A 447 12.27 -27.15 20.73
C VAL A 447 13.10 -26.77 21.96
N LYS A 448 13.24 -27.70 22.91
CA LYS A 448 14.02 -27.49 24.14
C LYS A 448 15.48 -27.18 23.83
N ASN A 449 16.13 -27.97 22.97
CA ASN A 449 17.55 -27.81 22.67
C ASN A 449 17.81 -26.53 21.88
N VAL A 450 16.98 -26.23 20.87
CA VAL A 450 17.08 -25.00 20.09
C VAL A 450 16.91 -23.76 20.97
N LEU A 451 15.94 -23.75 21.88
CA LEU A 451 15.74 -22.62 22.79
C LEU A 451 16.86 -22.52 23.83
N ALA A 452 17.43 -23.64 24.30
CA ALA A 452 18.55 -23.63 25.23
C ALA A 452 19.86 -23.09 24.59
N GLU A 453 20.12 -23.46 23.33
CA GLU A 453 21.38 -23.12 22.64
C GLU A 453 21.32 -21.78 21.90
N HIS A 454 20.12 -21.35 21.49
CA HIS A 454 19.93 -20.16 20.65
C HIS A 454 19.02 -19.09 21.28
N ASN A 455 18.50 -19.33 22.48
CA ASN A 455 17.57 -18.48 23.26
C ASN A 455 16.17 -18.32 22.64
N PHE A 456 16.09 -18.01 21.35
CA PHE A 456 14.84 -17.78 20.63
C PHE A 456 15.00 -18.08 19.13
N ILE A 457 13.88 -18.15 18.43
CA ILE A 457 13.84 -18.19 16.97
C ILE A 457 12.96 -17.05 16.44
N ASP A 458 13.32 -16.48 15.30
CA ASP A 458 12.57 -15.40 14.67
C ASP A 458 11.65 -15.90 13.55
N VAL A 459 12.09 -16.91 12.81
CA VAL A 459 11.31 -17.51 11.71
C VAL A 459 11.29 -19.02 11.84
N LEU A 460 10.10 -19.62 11.76
CA LEU A 460 9.90 -21.07 11.62
C LEU A 460 9.38 -21.37 10.22
N ILE A 461 10.12 -22.14 9.43
CA ILE A 461 9.72 -22.62 8.11
C ILE A 461 9.38 -24.11 8.22
N ASN A 462 8.08 -24.39 8.35
CA ASN A 462 7.55 -25.75 8.34
C ASN A 462 7.47 -26.27 6.90
N ASN A 463 8.59 -26.80 6.43
CA ASN A 463 8.75 -27.37 5.10
C ASN A 463 8.73 -28.90 5.08
N ALA A 464 9.07 -29.57 6.19
CA ALA A 464 9.00 -31.02 6.29
C ALA A 464 7.61 -31.53 5.90
N GLY A 465 7.57 -32.59 5.10
CA GLY A 465 6.32 -33.20 4.72
C GLY A 465 6.49 -34.46 3.89
N ARG A 466 5.37 -35.17 3.72
CA ARG A 466 5.25 -36.35 2.89
C ARG A 466 4.00 -36.26 2.05
N SER A 467 4.10 -36.62 0.79
CA SER A 467 2.96 -36.79 -0.12
C SER A 467 2.70 -38.26 -0.37
N ILE A 468 1.42 -38.62 -0.46
CA ILE A 468 0.94 -39.93 -0.91
C ILE A 468 -0.05 -39.66 -2.03
N ARG A 469 0.29 -40.13 -3.24
CA ARG A 469 -0.59 -40.12 -4.41
C ARG A 469 -1.18 -41.52 -4.57
N ARG A 470 -2.44 -41.67 -4.24
CA ARG A 470 -3.19 -42.93 -4.30
C ARG A 470 -4.68 -42.61 -4.37
N SER A 471 -5.36 -43.15 -5.36
CA SER A 471 -6.82 -43.11 -5.44
C SER A 471 -7.49 -43.75 -4.20
N ILE A 472 -8.73 -43.32 -3.90
CA ILE A 472 -9.45 -43.80 -2.72
C ILE A 472 -9.78 -45.29 -2.82
N ASP A 473 -10.10 -45.77 -4.03
CA ASP A 473 -10.35 -47.20 -4.31
C ASP A 473 -9.14 -48.11 -3.98
N LEU A 474 -7.91 -47.60 -4.11
CA LEU A 474 -6.68 -48.28 -3.72
C LEU A 474 -6.28 -48.05 -2.25
N SER A 475 -7.09 -47.33 -1.49
CA SER A 475 -6.78 -46.90 -0.12
C SER A 475 -7.67 -47.51 0.96
N PHE A 476 -8.70 -48.29 0.61
CA PHE A 476 -9.67 -48.82 1.58
C PHE A 476 -9.01 -49.61 2.72
N ASP A 477 -8.01 -50.45 2.42
CA ASP A 477 -7.27 -51.25 3.42
C ASP A 477 -5.95 -50.59 3.86
N ARG A 478 -5.79 -49.29 3.63
CA ARG A 478 -4.53 -48.55 3.87
C ARG A 478 -4.72 -47.27 4.66
N PHE A 479 -5.57 -47.30 5.68
CA PHE A 479 -5.87 -46.12 6.49
C PHE A 479 -4.61 -45.50 7.14
N HIS A 480 -3.60 -46.31 7.45
CA HIS A 480 -2.30 -45.86 7.96
C HIS A 480 -1.57 -44.87 7.03
N ASP A 481 -1.90 -44.85 5.73
CA ASP A 481 -1.41 -43.83 4.81
C ASP A 481 -1.92 -42.43 5.21
N TYR A 482 -3.14 -42.30 5.74
CA TYR A 482 -3.69 -41.05 6.25
C TYR A 482 -3.05 -40.69 7.59
N GLU A 483 -2.93 -41.64 8.51
CA GLU A 483 -2.36 -41.42 9.85
C GLU A 483 -0.93 -40.89 9.74
N ARG A 484 -0.04 -41.57 9.02
CA ARG A 484 1.37 -41.15 8.88
C ARG A 484 1.53 -39.79 8.18
N THR A 485 0.61 -39.46 7.27
CA THR A 485 0.62 -38.17 6.56
C THR A 485 0.16 -37.04 7.48
N MET A 486 -0.87 -37.29 8.30
CA MET A 486 -1.30 -36.37 9.35
C MET A 486 -0.23 -36.17 10.42
N GLN A 487 0.43 -37.24 10.87
CA GLN A 487 1.48 -37.14 11.89
C GLN A 487 2.61 -36.20 11.48
N LEU A 488 3.12 -36.34 10.25
CA LEU A 488 4.20 -35.49 9.77
C LEU A 488 3.72 -34.09 9.35
N ASN A 489 2.70 -34.01 8.48
CA ASN A 489 2.34 -32.75 7.83
C ASN A 489 1.50 -31.81 8.70
N TYR A 490 0.80 -32.35 9.71
CA TYR A 490 -0.06 -31.58 10.59
C TYR A 490 0.46 -31.60 12.02
N PHE A 491 0.42 -32.76 12.70
CA PHE A 491 0.72 -32.84 14.13
C PHE A 491 2.15 -32.37 14.46
N GLY A 492 3.16 -32.83 13.71
CA GLY A 492 4.53 -32.35 13.88
C GLY A 492 4.69 -30.85 13.64
N SER A 493 4.06 -30.33 12.59
CA SER A 493 4.11 -28.89 12.28
C SER A 493 3.48 -28.04 13.39
N ILE A 494 2.30 -28.42 13.88
CA ILE A 494 1.65 -27.66 14.97
C ILE A 494 2.38 -27.83 16.30
N ARG A 495 3.05 -28.97 16.54
CA ARG A 495 3.85 -29.17 17.75
C ARG A 495 5.02 -28.19 17.80
N LEU A 496 5.72 -28.01 16.68
CA LEU A 496 6.78 -27.00 16.58
C LEU A 496 6.24 -25.58 16.68
N ILE A 497 5.11 -25.27 16.03
CA ILE A 497 4.48 -23.95 16.16
C ILE A 497 4.15 -23.66 17.62
N MET A 498 3.50 -24.58 18.32
CA MET A 498 3.15 -24.44 19.74
C MET A 498 4.38 -24.36 20.64
N GLY A 499 5.45 -25.08 20.32
CA GLY A 499 6.69 -25.04 21.09
C GLY A 499 7.46 -23.73 20.96
N PHE A 500 7.54 -23.16 19.76
CA PHE A 500 8.29 -21.92 19.52
C PHE A 500 7.47 -20.63 19.70
N SER A 501 6.15 -20.69 19.54
CA SER A 501 5.28 -19.49 19.63
C SER A 501 5.32 -18.76 20.98
N PRO A 502 5.44 -19.41 22.16
CA PRO A 502 5.51 -18.70 23.44
C PRO A 502 6.62 -17.64 23.47
N SER A 503 7.84 -17.97 23.02
CA SER A 503 8.96 -17.03 22.93
C SER A 503 8.69 -15.92 21.91
N MET A 504 8.07 -16.24 20.77
CA MET A 504 7.70 -15.22 19.76
C MET A 504 6.67 -14.22 20.31
N LEU A 505 5.69 -14.70 21.07
CA LEU A 505 4.61 -13.90 21.65
C LEU A 505 5.10 -13.00 22.81
N GLU A 506 6.05 -13.48 23.60
CA GLU A 506 6.71 -12.71 24.65
C GLU A 506 7.51 -11.54 24.04
N ARG A 507 8.30 -11.82 23.01
CA ARG A 507 9.11 -10.81 22.31
C ARG A 507 8.30 -9.90 21.37
N LYS A 508 7.02 -10.22 21.13
CA LYS A 508 6.19 -9.62 20.08
C LYS A 508 6.91 -9.58 18.73
N GLN A 509 7.59 -10.68 18.41
CA GLN A 509 8.39 -10.82 17.21
C GLN A 509 8.46 -12.28 16.82
N GLY A 510 7.89 -12.60 15.66
CA GLY A 510 8.00 -13.94 15.10
C GLY A 510 7.31 -14.06 13.75
N HIS A 511 7.70 -15.07 12.99
CA HIS A 511 7.05 -15.41 11.74
C HIS A 511 7.05 -16.93 11.53
N VAL A 512 5.87 -17.50 11.32
CA VAL A 512 5.73 -18.90 10.92
C VAL A 512 5.33 -18.94 9.45
N ILE A 513 6.07 -19.73 8.67
CA ILE A 513 5.83 -19.99 7.26
C ILE A 513 5.53 -21.48 7.10
N ASN A 514 4.29 -21.80 6.71
CA ASN A 514 3.83 -23.16 6.49
C ASN A 514 3.82 -23.48 5.00
N ILE A 515 4.57 -24.50 4.59
CA ILE A 515 4.55 -25.00 3.21
C ILE A 515 3.35 -25.93 3.06
N SER A 516 2.33 -25.42 2.38
CA SER A 516 1.11 -26.12 2.02
C SER A 516 1.14 -26.51 0.55
N SER A 517 -0.02 -26.83 -0.02
CA SER A 517 -0.14 -27.26 -1.42
C SER A 517 -1.26 -26.51 -2.12
N ILE A 518 -1.07 -26.22 -3.40
CA ILE A 518 -2.16 -25.83 -4.31
C ILE A 518 -3.29 -26.88 -4.37
N GLY A 519 -2.99 -28.14 -4.03
CA GLY A 519 -3.99 -29.20 -3.89
C GLY A 519 -5.12 -28.85 -2.92
N VAL A 520 -4.85 -28.03 -1.89
CA VAL A 520 -5.85 -27.54 -0.92
C VAL A 520 -6.86 -26.61 -1.58
N LEU A 521 -6.45 -25.86 -2.60
CA LEU A 521 -7.33 -24.91 -3.31
C LEU A 521 -8.10 -25.57 -4.46
N THR A 522 -7.60 -26.70 -4.95
CA THR A 522 -8.08 -27.36 -6.17
C THR A 522 -8.81 -28.67 -5.91
N ASN A 523 -8.68 -29.25 -4.70
CA ASN A 523 -9.24 -30.54 -4.33
C ASN A 523 -8.80 -31.69 -5.26
N ALA A 524 -7.50 -31.73 -5.58
CA ALA A 524 -6.93 -32.67 -6.53
C ALA A 524 -7.23 -34.16 -6.15
N PRO A 525 -7.83 -34.95 -7.05
CA PRO A 525 -8.05 -36.38 -6.86
C PRO A 525 -6.74 -37.15 -6.60
N ARG A 526 -6.82 -38.33 -5.97
CA ARG A 526 -5.68 -39.18 -5.55
C ARG A 526 -4.77 -38.61 -4.48
N PHE A 527 -5.02 -37.40 -4.01
CA PHE A 527 -4.22 -36.77 -2.96
C PHE A 527 -5.00 -36.60 -1.67
N SER A 528 -6.07 -37.35 -1.43
CA SER A 528 -6.94 -37.18 -0.26
C SER A 528 -6.17 -37.18 1.07
N ALA A 529 -5.25 -38.12 1.29
CA ALA A 529 -4.42 -38.17 2.49
C ALA A 529 -3.51 -36.92 2.63
N TYR A 530 -2.88 -36.50 1.52
CA TYR A 530 -1.97 -35.37 1.50
C TYR A 530 -2.69 -34.03 1.64
N VAL A 531 -3.69 -33.78 0.79
CA VAL A 531 -4.50 -32.56 0.77
C VAL A 531 -5.25 -32.38 2.08
N ALA A 532 -5.83 -33.45 2.67
CA ALA A 532 -6.47 -33.34 3.98
C ALA A 532 -5.48 -32.86 5.06
N SER A 533 -4.26 -33.41 5.09
CA SER A 533 -3.25 -33.00 6.06
C SER A 533 -2.79 -31.54 5.90
N LYS A 534 -2.65 -31.07 4.66
CA LYS A 534 -2.28 -29.67 4.37
C LYS A 534 -3.45 -28.72 4.57
N ALA A 535 -4.68 -29.14 4.30
CA ALA A 535 -5.89 -28.37 4.61
C ALA A 535 -6.09 -28.20 6.12
N ALA A 536 -5.79 -29.22 6.92
CA ALA A 536 -5.79 -29.14 8.38
C ALA A 536 -4.77 -28.10 8.87
N LEU A 537 -3.54 -28.12 8.33
CA LEU A 537 -2.52 -27.11 8.65
C LEU A 537 -2.95 -25.70 8.23
N ASP A 538 -3.54 -25.53 7.04
CA ASP A 538 -4.06 -24.23 6.57
C ASP A 538 -5.15 -23.69 7.49
N ALA A 539 -6.07 -24.54 7.94
CA ALA A 539 -7.13 -24.17 8.87
C ALA A 539 -6.56 -23.72 10.22
N PHE A 540 -5.65 -24.50 10.80
CA PHE A 540 -4.95 -24.12 12.03
C PHE A 540 -4.22 -22.77 11.87
N THR A 541 -3.51 -22.59 10.76
CA THR A 541 -2.73 -21.37 10.49
C THR A 541 -3.64 -20.14 10.46
N ARG A 542 -4.84 -20.22 9.85
CA ARG A 542 -5.80 -19.10 9.82
C ARG A 542 -6.35 -18.74 11.20
N CYS A 543 -6.62 -19.73 12.05
CA CYS A 543 -7.03 -19.49 13.43
C CYS A 543 -5.91 -18.80 14.21
N ALA A 544 -4.71 -19.39 14.24
CA ALA A 544 -3.56 -18.82 14.94
C ALA A 544 -3.17 -17.42 14.43
N ALA A 545 -3.26 -17.18 13.12
CA ALA A 545 -2.99 -15.87 12.52
C ALA A 545 -3.93 -14.77 13.00
N SER A 546 -5.15 -15.13 13.38
CA SER A 546 -6.15 -14.20 13.90
C SER A 546 -5.90 -13.93 15.38
N GLU A 547 -5.60 -14.98 16.15
CA GLU A 547 -5.27 -14.90 17.58
C GLU A 547 -4.01 -14.08 17.88
N PHE A 548 -3.01 -14.10 16.99
CA PHE A 548 -1.74 -13.40 17.20
C PHE A 548 -1.62 -12.06 16.46
N SER A 549 -2.69 -11.62 15.81
CA SER A 549 -2.66 -10.47 14.89
C SER A 549 -2.24 -9.14 15.54
N ASP A 550 -2.54 -8.94 16.83
CA ASP A 550 -2.17 -7.76 17.63
C ASP A 550 -0.83 -7.93 18.37
N ARG A 551 -0.18 -9.09 18.25
CA ARG A 551 1.05 -9.45 18.97
C ARG A 551 2.30 -9.47 18.09
N ASN A 552 2.19 -9.00 16.84
CA ASN A 552 3.29 -8.92 15.88
C ASN A 552 4.00 -10.28 15.64
N VAL A 553 3.23 -11.37 15.72
CA VAL A 553 3.63 -12.71 15.27
C VAL A 553 2.87 -13.02 13.99
N ASN A 554 3.61 -13.15 12.89
CA ASN A 554 3.04 -13.34 11.57
C ASN A 554 2.92 -14.82 11.23
N MET A 555 1.94 -15.13 10.38
CA MET A 555 1.65 -16.47 9.91
C MET A 555 1.41 -16.39 8.41
N THR A 556 2.17 -17.17 7.64
CA THR A 556 2.07 -17.24 6.18
C THR A 556 1.88 -18.68 5.74
N THR A 557 0.85 -18.91 4.94
CA THR A 557 0.69 -20.18 4.20
C THR A 557 1.18 -20.01 2.77
N ILE A 558 2.02 -20.91 2.29
CA ILE A 558 2.39 -20.99 0.87
C ILE A 558 1.71 -22.22 0.27
N ASN A 559 0.70 -22.04 -0.56
CA ASN A 559 0.07 -23.12 -1.32
C ASN A 559 0.94 -23.45 -2.53
N MET A 560 1.99 -24.24 -2.29
CA MET A 560 3.06 -24.50 -3.24
C MET A 560 2.54 -25.21 -4.51
N PRO A 561 2.95 -24.78 -5.72
CA PRO A 561 2.76 -25.51 -6.98
C PRO A 561 3.59 -26.81 -7.04
N LEU A 562 3.60 -27.50 -8.19
CA LEU A 562 4.49 -28.67 -8.35
C LEU A 562 5.92 -28.17 -8.30
N VAL A 563 6.73 -28.77 -7.43
CA VAL A 563 8.17 -28.52 -7.37
C VAL A 563 8.91 -29.81 -7.62
N ARG A 564 9.91 -29.76 -8.49
CA ARG A 564 10.75 -30.92 -8.84
C ARG A 564 11.67 -31.27 -7.68
N THR A 565 11.19 -32.16 -6.81
CA THR A 565 11.87 -32.64 -5.61
C THR A 565 11.86 -34.18 -5.57
N PRO A 566 12.70 -34.81 -4.73
CA PRO A 566 12.64 -36.26 -4.53
C PRO A 566 11.24 -36.80 -4.16
N MET A 567 10.39 -35.97 -3.56
CA MET A 567 9.01 -36.34 -3.17
C MET A 567 8.13 -36.74 -4.37
N ILE A 568 8.29 -36.12 -5.54
CA ILE A 568 7.45 -36.41 -6.72
C ILE A 568 8.07 -37.44 -7.67
N GLY A 569 9.33 -37.83 -7.43
CA GLY A 569 10.10 -38.75 -8.27
C GLY A 569 9.40 -40.09 -8.58
N PRO A 570 8.65 -40.70 -7.65
CA PRO A 570 7.90 -41.94 -7.93
C PRO A 570 6.70 -41.79 -8.90
N THR A 571 6.39 -40.59 -9.39
CA THR A 571 5.27 -40.36 -10.34
C THR A 571 5.81 -39.85 -11.68
N LYS A 572 6.22 -40.80 -12.55
CA LYS A 572 6.86 -40.52 -13.86
C LYS A 572 6.09 -39.61 -14.81
N VAL A 573 4.76 -39.54 -14.69
CA VAL A 573 3.93 -38.61 -15.48
C VAL A 573 4.36 -37.15 -15.29
N TYR A 574 4.92 -36.81 -14.13
CA TYR A 574 5.37 -35.45 -13.84
C TYR A 574 6.70 -35.06 -14.48
N ASP A 575 7.41 -36.00 -15.12
CA ASP A 575 8.62 -35.66 -15.87
C ASP A 575 8.29 -34.78 -17.09
N ASN A 576 7.06 -34.89 -17.62
CA ASN A 576 6.60 -34.25 -18.85
C ASN A 576 5.68 -33.04 -18.62
N VAL A 577 5.48 -32.58 -17.39
CA VAL A 577 4.62 -31.42 -17.07
C VAL A 577 5.41 -30.24 -16.52
N PRO A 578 4.94 -28.98 -16.67
CA PRO A 578 5.62 -27.81 -16.12
C PRO A 578 5.71 -27.86 -14.58
N THR A 579 6.92 -27.91 -14.06
CA THR A 579 7.23 -27.93 -12.62
C THR A 579 8.16 -26.77 -12.25
N LEU A 580 8.02 -26.19 -11.07
CA LEU A 580 9.01 -25.27 -10.53
C LEU A 580 10.29 -26.00 -10.12
N ALA A 581 11.43 -25.34 -10.27
CA ALA A 581 12.68 -25.73 -9.64
C ALA A 581 12.64 -25.45 -8.12
N PRO A 582 13.41 -26.19 -7.30
CA PRO A 582 13.55 -25.91 -5.87
C PRO A 582 14.00 -24.47 -5.57
N SER A 583 14.84 -23.88 -6.41
CA SER A 583 15.27 -22.47 -6.30
C SER A 583 14.12 -21.48 -6.45
N GLU A 584 13.20 -21.72 -7.39
CA GLU A 584 11.99 -20.90 -7.58
C GLU A 584 11.01 -21.07 -6.40
N ALA A 585 10.93 -22.26 -5.81
CA ALA A 585 10.15 -22.48 -4.59
C ALA A 585 10.78 -21.73 -3.39
N ALA A 586 12.11 -21.72 -3.30
CA ALA A 586 12.83 -20.91 -2.32
C ALA A 586 12.60 -19.40 -2.53
N ASP A 587 12.37 -18.92 -3.77
CA ASP A 587 11.98 -17.54 -4.03
C ASP A 587 10.61 -17.20 -3.43
N LEU A 588 9.64 -18.12 -3.48
CA LEU A 588 8.34 -17.92 -2.82
C LEU A 588 8.49 -17.84 -1.29
N ILE A 589 9.40 -18.62 -0.70
CA ILE A 589 9.70 -18.54 0.73
C ILE A 589 10.42 -17.23 1.07
N ALA A 590 11.37 -16.79 0.24
CA ALA A 590 12.01 -15.48 0.40
C ALA A 590 10.99 -14.34 0.32
N GLN A 591 10.04 -14.41 -0.61
CA GLN A 591 8.92 -13.45 -0.68
C GLN A 591 8.06 -13.50 0.58
N ALA A 592 7.79 -14.69 1.13
CA ALA A 592 7.07 -14.82 2.39
C ALA A 592 7.82 -14.12 3.53
N ILE A 593 9.12 -14.36 3.68
CA ILE A 593 9.97 -13.71 4.69
C ILE A 593 9.91 -12.19 4.58
N ILE A 594 10.07 -11.65 3.37
CA ILE A 594 10.16 -10.21 3.11
C ILE A 594 8.79 -9.53 3.31
N ARG A 595 7.74 -10.08 2.69
CA ARG A 595 6.42 -9.42 2.59
C ARG A 595 5.45 -9.83 3.69
N LYS A 596 5.70 -10.94 4.37
CA LYS A 596 4.84 -11.56 5.41
C LYS A 596 3.35 -11.63 5.02
N PRO A 597 3.00 -12.02 3.78
CA PRO A 597 1.60 -12.09 3.37
C PRO A 597 0.90 -13.21 4.14
N LYS A 598 -0.42 -13.13 4.34
CA LYS A 598 -1.15 -14.24 4.96
C LYS A 598 -1.14 -15.50 4.09
N ARG A 599 -1.10 -15.33 2.77
CA ARG A 599 -1.12 -16.44 1.80
C ARG A 599 -0.33 -16.09 0.53
N ILE A 600 0.44 -17.06 0.03
CA ILE A 600 1.01 -17.07 -1.33
C ILE A 600 0.40 -18.26 -2.07
N ALA A 601 -0.31 -17.99 -3.15
CA ALA A 601 -0.95 -19.00 -3.99
C ALA A 601 -0.94 -18.58 -5.46
N THR A 602 -1.02 -19.54 -6.37
CA THR A 602 -1.13 -19.22 -7.80
C THR A 602 -2.51 -18.69 -8.15
N LYS A 603 -2.58 -17.87 -9.20
CA LYS A 603 -3.85 -17.37 -9.74
C LYS A 603 -4.82 -18.51 -10.09
N VAL A 604 -4.30 -19.61 -10.63
CA VAL A 604 -5.07 -20.82 -10.95
C VAL A 604 -5.65 -21.47 -9.69
N GLY A 605 -4.86 -21.58 -8.61
CA GLY A 605 -5.34 -22.10 -7.33
C GLY A 605 -6.47 -21.26 -6.74
N ILE A 606 -6.29 -19.94 -6.69
CA ILE A 606 -7.30 -19.00 -6.19
C ILE A 606 -8.58 -19.08 -7.04
N MET A 607 -8.45 -19.10 -8.37
CA MET A 607 -9.58 -19.24 -9.28
C MET A 607 -10.34 -20.56 -9.04
N SER A 608 -9.62 -21.66 -8.81
CA SER A 608 -10.22 -22.97 -8.55
C SER A 608 -11.00 -23.00 -7.24
N GLU A 609 -10.47 -22.36 -6.18
CA GLU A 609 -11.14 -22.20 -4.89
C GLU A 609 -12.45 -21.40 -5.03
N VAL A 610 -12.40 -20.29 -5.76
CA VAL A 610 -13.60 -19.46 -6.05
C VAL A 610 -14.61 -20.24 -6.90
N LEU A 611 -14.16 -20.92 -7.97
CA LEU A 611 -15.03 -21.72 -8.83
C LEU A 611 -15.72 -22.83 -8.03
N TYR A 612 -14.99 -23.54 -7.18
CA TYR A 612 -15.56 -24.57 -6.31
C TYR A 612 -16.58 -23.98 -5.33
N SER A 613 -16.32 -22.80 -4.78
CA SER A 613 -17.21 -22.13 -3.83
C SER A 613 -18.53 -21.68 -4.46
N LEU A 614 -18.50 -21.26 -5.73
CA LEU A 614 -19.68 -20.79 -6.46
C LEU A 614 -20.40 -21.90 -7.25
N PHE A 615 -19.64 -22.83 -7.84
CA PHE A 615 -20.12 -23.83 -8.80
C PHE A 615 -19.50 -25.21 -8.53
N PRO A 616 -19.79 -25.84 -7.37
CA PRO A 616 -19.11 -27.07 -6.94
C PRO A 616 -19.26 -28.24 -7.93
N LYS A 617 -20.44 -28.39 -8.57
CA LYS A 617 -20.68 -29.44 -9.58
C LYS A 617 -19.80 -29.30 -10.83
N VAL A 618 -19.53 -28.06 -11.26
CA VAL A 618 -18.68 -27.81 -12.43
C VAL A 618 -17.24 -28.18 -12.10
N SER A 619 -16.75 -27.76 -10.93
CA SER A 619 -15.43 -28.14 -10.44
C SER A 619 -15.28 -29.66 -10.31
N GLU A 620 -16.31 -30.36 -9.80
CA GLU A 620 -16.32 -31.83 -9.70
C GLU A 620 -16.15 -32.50 -11.07
N ILE A 621 -16.87 -32.05 -12.11
CA ILE A 621 -16.77 -32.60 -13.46
C ILE A 621 -15.35 -32.41 -14.04
N ILE A 622 -14.77 -31.21 -13.88
CA ILE A 622 -13.40 -30.93 -14.32
C ILE A 622 -12.40 -31.87 -13.60
N MET A 623 -12.56 -32.02 -12.28
CA MET A 623 -11.70 -32.89 -11.49
C MET A 623 -11.87 -34.37 -11.83
N ASN A 624 -13.09 -34.82 -12.08
CA ASN A 624 -13.35 -36.19 -12.52
C ASN A 624 -12.74 -36.48 -13.90
N THR A 625 -12.82 -35.51 -14.82
CA THR A 625 -12.20 -35.60 -16.15
C THR A 625 -10.69 -35.81 -16.01
N GLY A 626 -10.01 -34.97 -15.22
CA GLY A 626 -8.58 -35.15 -14.93
C GLY A 626 -8.27 -36.49 -14.24
N TYR A 627 -9.09 -36.92 -13.28
CA TYR A 627 -8.97 -38.24 -12.65
C TYR A 627 -9.03 -39.40 -13.65
N ARG A 628 -9.90 -39.32 -14.66
CA ARG A 628 -10.02 -40.34 -15.72
C ARG A 628 -8.87 -40.27 -16.73
N MET A 629 -8.34 -39.08 -17.00
CA MET A 629 -7.26 -38.88 -17.95
C MET A 629 -5.91 -39.39 -17.43
N PHE A 630 -5.59 -39.23 -16.14
CA PHE A 630 -4.32 -39.65 -15.56
C PHE A 630 -4.51 -40.90 -14.69
N ASN A 631 -3.59 -41.87 -14.73
CA ASN A 631 -3.70 -43.14 -13.97
C ASN A 631 -2.88 -43.12 -12.66
N ASP A 632 -3.20 -44.03 -11.73
CA ASP A 632 -2.36 -44.31 -10.55
C ASP A 632 -0.99 -44.87 -10.95
N SER A 633 0.05 -44.49 -10.20
CA SER A 633 1.44 -44.93 -10.47
C SER A 633 1.64 -46.42 -10.15
N ALA A 634 2.68 -47.02 -10.71
CA ALA A 634 3.04 -48.41 -10.43
C ALA A 634 3.31 -48.63 -8.92
N ALA A 635 4.00 -47.67 -8.29
CA ALA A 635 4.20 -47.61 -6.84
C ALA A 635 2.88 -47.56 -6.04
N ALA A 636 1.85 -46.85 -6.53
CA ALA A 636 0.53 -46.87 -5.92
C ALA A 636 -0.14 -48.25 -6.05
N LYS A 637 0.07 -48.98 -7.15
CA LYS A 637 -0.52 -50.31 -7.36
C LYS A 637 0.23 -51.46 -6.68
N GLY A 638 1.35 -51.19 -5.99
CA GLY A 638 2.17 -52.22 -5.35
C GLY A 638 2.87 -53.16 -6.34
N LYS A 639 3.09 -52.71 -7.58
CA LYS A 639 3.81 -53.45 -8.62
C LYS A 639 5.25 -52.94 -8.74
N GLU A 640 6.20 -53.85 -8.99
CA GLU A 640 7.54 -53.46 -9.43
C GLU A 640 7.45 -52.76 -10.79
N GLU A 641 8.23 -51.70 -10.97
CA GLU A 641 8.24 -50.90 -12.20
C GLU A 641 9.04 -51.61 -13.29
N ASP A 642 8.42 -51.78 -14.46
CA ASP A 642 9.09 -52.22 -15.68
C ASP A 642 9.95 -51.06 -16.20
N GLN A 643 11.28 -51.11 -15.98
CA GLN A 643 12.20 -49.99 -16.22
C GLN A 643 12.34 -49.61 -17.70
N ASP A 644 11.89 -50.45 -18.63
CA ASP A 644 12.10 -50.33 -20.09
C ASP A 644 10.92 -49.71 -20.88
N LYS A 645 9.85 -49.24 -20.24
CA LYS A 645 8.73 -48.56 -20.95
C LYS A 645 8.45 -47.15 -20.42
N PRO A 646 8.93 -46.08 -21.09
CA PRO A 646 8.53 -44.73 -20.75
C PRO A 646 7.03 -44.57 -21.03
N THR A 647 6.26 -44.25 -20.00
CA THR A 647 4.84 -43.92 -20.15
C THR A 647 4.73 -42.50 -20.71
N GLN A 648 4.79 -42.35 -22.04
CA GLN A 648 4.61 -41.05 -22.69
C GLN A 648 3.18 -40.53 -22.47
N ALA A 649 3.05 -39.29 -22.00
CA ALA A 649 1.75 -38.65 -21.84
C ALA A 649 1.15 -38.34 -23.22
N SER A 650 -0.15 -38.56 -23.39
CA SER A 650 -0.86 -38.23 -24.63
C SER A 650 -0.92 -36.71 -24.85
N THR A 651 -1.10 -36.27 -26.10
CA THR A 651 -1.25 -34.84 -26.44
C THR A 651 -2.39 -34.18 -25.67
N GLU A 652 -3.48 -34.91 -25.44
CA GLU A 652 -4.62 -34.44 -24.63
C GLU A 652 -4.25 -34.25 -23.15
N GLN A 653 -3.47 -35.18 -22.58
CA GLN A 653 -2.96 -35.06 -21.20
C GLN A 653 -2.03 -33.85 -21.05
N VAL A 654 -1.13 -33.63 -22.01
CA VAL A 654 -0.21 -32.49 -22.01
C VAL A 654 -0.97 -31.16 -22.14
N ALA A 655 -1.94 -31.08 -23.06
CA ALA A 655 -2.78 -29.90 -23.24
C ALA A 655 -3.61 -29.58 -21.99
N PHE A 656 -4.23 -30.59 -21.38
CA PHE A 656 -5.01 -30.44 -20.16
C PHE A 656 -4.14 -29.99 -18.97
N ALA A 657 -2.94 -30.58 -18.81
CA ALA A 657 -1.98 -30.16 -17.78
C ALA A 657 -1.45 -28.73 -18.00
N ALA A 658 -1.34 -28.28 -19.25
CA ALA A 658 -0.94 -26.91 -19.59
C ALA A 658 -2.04 -25.88 -19.24
N ILE A 659 -3.31 -26.22 -19.43
CA ILE A 659 -4.45 -25.37 -19.03
C ILE A 659 -4.57 -25.33 -17.50
N MET A 660 -4.46 -26.49 -16.85
CA MET A 660 -4.51 -26.64 -15.39
C MET A 660 -3.12 -26.47 -14.75
N ARG A 661 -2.31 -25.55 -15.27
CA ARG A 661 -0.90 -25.40 -14.89
C ARG A 661 -0.77 -25.20 -13.38
N GLY A 662 -0.04 -26.11 -12.74
CA GLY A 662 0.18 -26.12 -11.29
C GLY A 662 -0.81 -26.98 -10.51
N VAL A 663 -1.87 -27.52 -11.10
CA VAL A 663 -2.73 -28.56 -10.50
C VAL A 663 -2.20 -29.93 -10.89
N HIS A 664 -2.10 -30.86 -9.93
CA HIS A 664 -1.49 -32.19 -10.14
C HIS A 664 -2.57 -33.28 -10.10
N TRP A 665 -2.38 -34.35 -10.89
CA TRP A 665 -3.43 -35.33 -11.22
C TRP A 665 -3.00 -36.79 -11.01
#